data_AF-A0A938ZY29-F1
#
_entry.id   AF-A0A938ZY29-F1
#
_cell.length_a   1.000
_cell.length_b   1.000
_cell.length_c   1.000
_cell.angle_alpha   90.00
_cell.angle_beta   90.00
_cell.angle_gamma   90.00
#
_symmetry.space_group_name_H-M   'P 1'
#
loop_
_entity.id
_entity.type
_entity.pdbx_description
1 polymer ?
#
loop_
_entity_poly.entity_id
_entity_poly.type
_entity_poly.pdbx_seq_one_letter_code
_entity_poly.pdbx_strand_id
1 'polypeptide(L)'
;MDKVIKPRLIFFQWENKSLSKFVLLHRQQHINCLSEFFEIIVIHENCDYQEICEKYQPDLTLFESGVNYRGCQRLEIKNTNAYSEIPKLGFHNGDSWCEARAGFISDMENWGIETFFTICTTTAEHTPEIADNLFVWPNFIDIETYRDYGESKIIPVLFSGYTHNLYPWRRQIYKTVSQYYPSLVCPHLGYDQRFTRRMLYGEQYARTINASYFVPTCGTIEKEIVRKHFEIPACKSCLITEKTASIEASGFIDMQNCIFADENDVLDKIDYLFQNPEELEMIINAGYDLVHSRHTLKQRDQIFQWFNLYKNLKPNQKIIQTDPFKPLSIVEQLSGINNSHIIGNGLIINLLRQGDEKMSACKYEEAEGSYLKCVNYINWMPEPKLRLAICNLYKGDSETALYWITQPIKYILEEYQASDPDPVEWAYFIISLLCHGKLNDAIKTAHQFPCLFHPILNRTRWAIHLLNDRENNDTLPDLDKSKYRSSVHQLPDQSLDDWINHLCIMLASCQQFVLEKKLKTLSSSKNKFKIQNVNNNLNNQKTRFTKYYLQYPKLNTKKWIQSKIKPIAAQCLHYLESIFGEFLPYKLSKIKYDEFFLAIRIIATSDNVKSALLIGASNGEAETEALLAGIRENINRPTLFCISVLSTTKHYYDDGYIKCNEISSISNEINNNLKKIKKENKIDIFDLVLINSYQSQIGIKLEELLGAEFIILKDINTFENYKNYHRVLANENYTLVSHNPSHRNGYAIFQKSNNHGQALIERISLHM
;
A
#
# COMPACT_ATOMS: atom_id res chain seq x y z
N MET A 1 8.55 19.76 48.89
CA MET A 1 8.55 19.18 47.54
C MET A 1 8.70 20.33 46.58
N ASP A 2 9.90 20.55 46.06
CA ASP A 2 10.11 21.54 45.02
C ASP A 2 9.26 21.14 43.82
N LYS A 3 8.35 22.03 43.40
CA LYS A 3 7.47 21.79 42.26
C LYS A 3 8.37 21.69 41.04
N VAL A 4 8.60 20.48 40.53
CA VAL A 4 9.39 20.27 39.31
C VAL A 4 8.75 21.10 38.21
N ILE A 5 9.45 22.14 37.76
CA ILE A 5 8.97 23.05 36.72
C ILE A 5 9.14 22.30 35.39
N LYS A 6 8.02 21.92 34.78
CA LYS A 6 8.02 21.30 33.44
C LYS A 6 8.35 22.35 32.38
N PRO A 7 9.19 22.05 31.38
CA PRO A 7 9.39 22.95 30.24
C PRO A 7 8.08 23.15 29.48
N ARG A 8 7.92 24.32 28.88
CA ARG A 8 6.71 24.67 28.12
C ARG A 8 6.84 24.23 26.67
N LEU A 9 5.88 23.43 26.21
CA LEU A 9 5.79 22.97 24.84
C LEU A 9 4.51 23.51 24.19
N ILE A 10 4.67 24.19 23.05
CA ILE A 10 3.54 24.56 22.20
C ILE A 10 3.38 23.52 21.09
N PHE A 11 2.22 22.89 21.05
CA PHE A 11 1.88 21.88 20.05
C PHE A 11 0.91 22.47 19.03
N PHE A 12 1.41 22.71 17.81
CA PHE A 12 0.59 23.09 16.67
C PHE A 12 -0.04 21.83 16.10
N GLN A 13 -1.34 21.64 16.35
CA GLN A 13 -2.05 20.42 16.01
C GLN A 13 -3.24 20.75 15.10
N TRP A 14 -3.34 20.11 13.94
CA TRP A 14 -4.30 20.46 12.89
C TRP A 14 -5.75 20.56 13.40
N GLU A 15 -6.52 21.52 12.89
CA GLU A 15 -7.91 21.71 13.29
C GLU A 15 -8.74 20.49 12.88
N ASN A 16 -9.63 20.01 13.75
CA ASN A 16 -10.48 18.85 13.48
C ASN A 16 -11.95 19.27 13.39
N LYS A 17 -12.57 19.09 12.22
CA LYS A 17 -13.99 19.46 12.01
C LYS A 17 -14.96 18.28 12.08
N SER A 18 -14.51 17.07 11.76
CA SER A 18 -15.40 15.91 11.63
C SER A 18 -14.77 14.55 11.90
N LEU A 19 -13.68 14.50 12.68
CA LEU A 19 -13.02 13.24 13.03
C LEU A 19 -13.93 12.30 13.84
N SER A 20 -13.68 11.00 13.70
CA SER A 20 -14.31 9.98 14.52
C SER A 20 -13.88 10.09 15.99
N LYS A 21 -14.76 9.68 16.90
CA LYS A 21 -14.52 9.80 18.34
C LYS A 21 -13.29 9.03 18.83
N PHE A 22 -12.98 7.89 18.20
CA PHE A 22 -11.78 7.13 18.57
C PHE A 22 -10.50 7.82 18.10
N VAL A 23 -10.49 8.49 16.94
CA VAL A 23 -9.31 9.27 16.50
C VAL A 23 -9.11 10.48 17.41
N LEU A 24 -10.20 11.16 17.82
CA LEU A 24 -10.12 12.23 18.81
C LEU A 24 -9.55 11.74 20.16
N LEU A 25 -9.94 10.55 20.61
CA LEU A 25 -9.37 9.92 21.80
C LEU A 25 -7.85 9.68 21.63
N HIS A 26 -7.41 9.19 20.48
CA HIS A 26 -5.97 8.96 20.21
C HIS A 26 -5.18 10.27 20.29
N ARG A 27 -5.69 11.34 19.68
CA ARG A 27 -5.07 12.67 19.72
C ARG A 27 -5.04 13.26 21.13
N GLN A 28 -6.09 13.05 21.92
CA GLN A 28 -6.09 13.42 23.33
C GLN A 28 -5.04 12.64 24.11
N GLN A 29 -4.82 11.37 23.80
CA GLN A 29 -3.80 10.55 24.45
C GLN A 29 -2.37 11.01 24.11
N HIS A 30 -2.12 11.54 22.90
CA HIS A 30 -0.86 12.22 22.60
C HIS A 30 -0.64 13.44 23.52
N ILE A 31 -1.68 14.26 23.72
CA ILE A 31 -1.62 15.43 24.62
C ILE A 31 -1.37 14.97 26.07
N ASN A 32 -2.09 13.94 26.54
CA ASN A 32 -1.90 13.39 27.88
C ASN A 32 -0.47 12.87 28.08
N CYS A 33 0.08 12.16 27.10
CA CYS A 33 1.45 11.68 27.15
C CYS A 33 2.48 12.81 27.22
N LEU A 34 2.34 13.84 26.36
CA LEU A 34 3.24 14.99 26.41
C LEU A 34 3.11 15.75 27.74
N SER A 35 1.91 15.79 28.32
CA SER A 35 1.64 16.46 29.59
C SER A 35 2.31 15.78 30.79
N GLU A 36 2.76 14.52 30.68
CA GLU A 36 3.60 13.89 31.70
C GLU A 36 4.95 14.62 31.85
N PHE A 37 5.47 15.19 30.76
CA PHE A 37 6.83 15.75 30.69
C PHE A 37 6.88 17.27 30.51
N PHE A 38 5.84 17.86 29.93
CA PHE A 38 5.79 19.28 29.55
C PHE A 38 4.57 20.00 30.14
N GLU A 39 4.65 21.33 30.25
CA GLU A 39 3.48 22.20 30.29
C GLU A 39 3.01 22.42 28.85
N ILE A 40 1.89 21.81 28.46
CA ILE A 40 1.42 21.78 27.07
C ILE A 40 0.40 22.88 26.78
N ILE A 41 0.62 23.62 25.70
CA ILE A 41 -0.36 24.52 25.09
C ILE A 41 -0.61 24.05 23.66
N VAL A 42 -1.87 23.80 23.30
CA VAL A 42 -2.22 23.31 21.97
C VAL A 42 -2.83 24.43 21.13
N ILE A 43 -2.33 24.60 19.91
CA ILE A 43 -2.84 25.58 18.93
C ILE A 43 -3.55 24.81 17.81
N HIS A 44 -4.82 25.13 17.60
CA HIS A 44 -5.71 24.47 16.63
C HIS A 44 -6.19 25.38 15.50
N GLU A 45 -5.66 26.60 15.43
CA GLU A 45 -6.10 27.61 14.48
C GLU A 45 -4.92 28.24 13.74
N ASN A 46 -5.21 28.82 12.58
CA ASN A 46 -4.24 29.59 11.82
C ASN A 46 -3.69 30.71 12.70
N CYS A 47 -2.37 30.89 12.68
CA CYS A 47 -1.71 31.79 13.62
C CYS A 47 -0.42 32.38 13.04
N ASP A 48 0.10 33.37 13.76
CA ASP A 48 1.44 33.89 13.58
C ASP A 48 2.37 33.28 14.64
N TYR A 49 3.44 32.59 14.19
CA TYR A 49 4.37 31.93 15.10
C TYR A 49 5.07 32.91 16.05
N GLN A 50 5.39 34.11 15.56
CA GLN A 50 6.06 35.14 16.37
C GLN A 50 5.16 35.58 17.53
N GLU A 51 3.89 35.89 17.25
CA GLU A 51 2.91 36.29 18.26
C GLU A 51 2.69 35.19 19.32
N ILE A 52 2.65 33.93 18.87
CA ILE A 52 2.52 32.76 19.77
C ILE A 52 3.76 32.65 20.68
N CYS A 53 4.96 32.86 20.14
CA CYS A 53 6.19 32.84 20.94
C CYS A 53 6.26 34.02 21.93
N GLU A 54 5.86 35.23 21.52
CA GLU A 54 5.80 36.40 22.40
C GLU A 54 4.83 36.20 23.56
N LYS A 55 3.65 35.64 23.27
CA LYS A 55 2.58 35.42 24.26
C LYS A 55 2.91 34.32 25.27
N TYR A 56 3.45 33.20 24.79
CA TYR A 56 3.58 31.99 25.59
C TYR A 56 5.01 31.65 25.97
N GLN A 57 6.04 32.26 25.38
CA GLN A 57 7.46 32.04 25.71
C GLN A 57 7.81 30.54 25.82
N PRO A 58 7.66 29.76 24.74
CA PRO A 58 7.89 28.31 24.78
C PRO A 58 9.38 27.95 24.91
N ASP A 59 9.64 26.82 25.55
CA ASP A 59 10.96 26.18 25.51
C ASP A 59 11.15 25.30 24.26
N LEU A 60 10.04 24.74 23.76
CA LEU A 60 10.02 23.81 22.62
C LEU A 60 8.72 23.99 21.83
N THR A 61 8.79 23.80 20.52
CA THR A 61 7.60 23.79 19.66
C THR A 61 7.52 22.51 18.84
N LEU A 62 6.31 21.95 18.72
CA LEU A 62 6.02 20.71 18.01
C LEU A 62 4.96 20.97 16.95
N PHE A 63 5.19 20.53 15.71
CA PHE A 63 4.33 20.79 14.56
C PHE A 63 3.78 19.49 13.98
N GLU A 64 2.48 19.23 14.16
CA GLU A 64 1.79 18.13 13.50
C GLU A 64 1.63 18.43 12.00
N SER A 65 1.96 17.47 11.15
CA SER A 65 1.63 17.49 9.72
C SER A 65 1.61 16.04 9.15
N GLY A 66 1.37 15.89 7.85
CA GLY A 66 1.35 14.59 7.16
C GLY A 66 0.10 13.74 7.43
N VAL A 67 -1.01 14.38 7.80
CA VAL A 67 -2.27 13.71 8.13
C VAL A 67 -3.22 13.74 6.94
N ASN A 68 -3.82 12.61 6.57
CA ASN A 68 -4.80 12.51 5.47
C ASN A 68 -6.25 12.31 5.96
N TYR A 69 -6.53 12.50 7.24
CA TYR A 69 -7.89 12.32 7.75
C TYR A 69 -8.84 13.34 7.14
N ARG A 70 -9.92 12.83 6.52
CA ARG A 70 -11.02 13.66 6.03
C ARG A 70 -11.58 14.50 7.18
N GLY A 71 -11.52 15.83 7.03
CA GLY A 71 -12.01 16.78 8.04
C GLY A 71 -10.94 17.34 8.98
N CYS A 72 -9.66 16.96 8.81
CA CYS A 72 -8.57 17.77 9.35
C CYS A 72 -8.26 18.92 8.39
N GLN A 73 -7.99 20.11 8.93
CA GLN A 73 -7.53 21.25 8.16
C GLN A 73 -6.08 21.57 8.54
N ARG A 74 -5.22 21.60 7.52
CA ARG A 74 -3.83 22.07 7.63
C ARG A 74 -3.83 23.50 8.14
N LEU A 75 -2.96 23.79 9.12
CA LEU A 75 -2.81 25.13 9.70
C LEU A 75 -1.96 26.01 8.79
N GLU A 76 -2.41 27.25 8.56
CA GLU A 76 -1.56 28.31 8.04
C GLU A 76 -0.81 28.96 9.20
N ILE A 77 0.49 28.71 9.28
CA ILE A 77 1.39 29.27 10.31
C ILE A 77 2.36 30.22 9.63
N LYS A 78 2.29 31.51 9.97
CA LYS A 78 3.14 32.57 9.41
C LYS A 78 4.35 32.84 10.30
N ASN A 79 5.36 33.51 9.74
CA ASN A 79 6.54 33.99 10.46
C ASN A 79 7.28 32.91 11.28
N THR A 80 7.29 31.68 10.78
CA THR A 80 7.95 30.53 11.42
C THR A 80 9.45 30.74 11.60
N ASN A 81 10.10 31.62 10.84
CA ASN A 81 11.53 31.93 11.01
C ASN A 81 11.84 32.84 12.21
N ALA A 82 10.85 33.40 12.90
CA ALA A 82 11.07 34.14 14.14
C ALA A 82 11.61 33.20 15.25
N TYR A 83 12.29 33.78 16.25
CA TYR A 83 12.80 33.05 17.42
C TYR A 83 13.57 31.76 17.08
N SER A 84 14.58 31.87 16.21
CA SER A 84 15.39 30.73 15.74
C SER A 84 16.10 29.94 16.84
N GLU A 85 16.27 30.52 18.03
CA GLU A 85 16.82 29.88 19.22
C GLU A 85 15.86 28.89 19.87
N ILE A 86 14.55 28.97 19.60
CA ILE A 86 13.56 28.04 20.12
C ILE A 86 13.54 26.81 19.22
N PRO A 87 13.87 25.61 19.72
CA PRO A 87 13.86 24.40 18.92
C PRO A 87 12.45 24.07 18.40
N LYS A 88 12.41 23.58 17.17
CA LYS A 88 11.19 23.13 16.48
C LYS A 88 11.32 21.66 16.10
N LEU A 89 10.26 20.91 16.33
CA LEU A 89 10.17 19.50 15.98
C LEU A 89 8.97 19.26 15.07
N GLY A 90 9.16 18.42 14.05
CA GLY A 90 8.08 17.95 13.20
C GLY A 90 7.44 16.70 13.79
N PHE A 91 6.14 16.53 13.65
CA PHE A 91 5.42 15.34 14.05
C PHE A 91 4.56 14.79 12.91
N HIS A 92 5.03 13.71 12.29
CA HIS A 92 4.28 12.96 11.28
C HIS A 92 3.29 12.01 11.96
N ASN A 93 2.04 12.47 12.08
CA ASN A 93 0.93 11.73 12.71
C ASN A 93 0.09 10.94 11.69
N GLY A 94 0.75 10.35 10.69
CA GLY A 94 0.14 9.52 9.66
C GLY A 94 0.80 8.14 9.58
N ASP A 95 0.13 7.21 8.91
CA ASP A 95 0.68 5.89 8.59
C ASP A 95 1.94 6.01 7.71
N SER A 96 2.85 5.04 7.79
CA SER A 96 4.10 5.04 7.01
C SER A 96 3.87 5.07 5.50
N TRP A 97 2.72 4.62 5.00
CA TRP A 97 2.30 4.63 3.59
C TRP A 97 1.22 5.68 3.25
N CYS A 98 0.98 6.67 4.13
CA CYS A 98 0.14 7.85 3.88
C CYS A 98 0.59 8.72 2.68
N GLU A 99 -0.28 9.04 1.74
CA GLU A 99 0.06 9.93 0.61
C GLU A 99 0.47 11.36 1.03
N ALA A 100 0.12 11.79 2.25
CA ALA A 100 0.45 13.12 2.78
C ALA A 100 1.93 13.29 3.19
N ARG A 101 2.78 12.25 3.09
CA ARG A 101 4.20 12.33 3.43
C ARG A 101 4.97 13.39 2.64
N ALA A 102 4.71 13.49 1.34
CA ALA A 102 5.35 14.51 0.52
C ALA A 102 4.94 15.92 0.97
N GLY A 103 3.70 16.09 1.42
CA GLY A 103 3.20 17.32 2.01
C GLY A 103 3.87 17.65 3.35
N PHE A 104 4.03 16.64 4.21
CA PHE A 104 4.77 16.77 5.47
C PHE A 104 6.18 17.32 5.24
N ILE A 105 6.92 16.75 4.28
CA ILE A 105 8.28 17.21 3.98
C ILE A 105 8.28 18.67 3.48
N SER A 106 7.32 19.03 2.62
CA SER A 106 7.14 20.42 2.17
C SER A 106 6.88 21.38 3.33
N ASP A 107 5.99 21.01 4.27
CA ASP A 107 5.71 21.81 5.46
C ASP A 107 6.95 21.99 6.35
N MET A 108 7.69 20.91 6.59
CA MET A 108 8.88 20.94 7.43
C MET A 108 9.97 21.86 6.88
N GLU A 109 10.24 21.79 5.57
CA GLU A 109 11.21 22.68 4.93
C GLU A 109 10.75 24.16 5.01
N ASN A 110 9.47 24.43 4.69
CA ASN A 110 8.92 25.79 4.74
C ASN A 110 8.89 26.37 6.17
N TRP A 111 8.86 25.53 7.20
CA TRP A 111 8.92 25.94 8.60
C TRP A 111 10.34 25.95 9.20
N GLY A 112 11.35 25.54 8.42
CA GLY A 112 12.74 25.45 8.85
C GLY A 112 12.93 24.40 9.96
N ILE A 113 12.27 23.24 9.81
CA ILE A 113 12.30 22.15 10.78
C ILE A 113 13.07 20.98 10.18
N GLU A 114 14.10 20.52 10.91
CA GLU A 114 15.00 19.46 10.42
C GLU A 114 14.89 18.16 11.20
N THR A 115 14.30 18.16 12.40
CA THR A 115 14.13 16.97 13.24
C THR A 115 12.66 16.54 13.27
N PHE A 116 12.42 15.25 13.04
CA PHE A 116 11.08 14.71 12.85
C PHE A 116 10.79 13.57 13.82
N PHE A 117 9.56 13.51 14.32
CA PHE A 117 9.02 12.40 15.08
C PHE A 117 7.87 11.74 14.33
N THR A 118 7.75 10.42 14.43
CA THR A 118 6.65 9.65 13.84
C THR A 118 6.15 8.57 14.80
N ILE A 119 4.87 8.21 14.72
CA ILE A 119 4.30 7.12 15.52
C ILE A 119 4.61 5.73 14.97
N CYS A 120 4.89 5.61 13.67
CA CYS A 120 5.05 4.34 12.98
C CYS A 120 6.52 3.92 12.90
N THR A 121 6.80 2.63 13.12
CA THR A 121 8.17 2.12 13.22
C THR A 121 8.86 1.94 11.87
N THR A 122 8.10 1.83 10.77
CA THR A 122 8.60 1.61 9.42
C THR A 122 8.63 2.87 8.56
N THR A 123 8.26 4.04 9.09
CA THR A 123 8.21 5.29 8.30
C THR A 123 9.53 5.59 7.60
N ALA A 124 10.66 5.26 8.21
CA ALA A 124 11.98 5.40 7.60
C ALA A 124 12.15 4.60 6.29
N GLU A 125 11.53 3.42 6.15
CA GLU A 125 11.53 2.65 4.90
C GLU A 125 10.76 3.35 3.78
N HIS A 126 9.78 4.19 4.13
CA HIS A 126 8.93 4.94 3.21
C HIS A 126 9.37 6.40 3.02
N THR A 127 10.36 6.88 3.79
CA THR A 127 10.98 8.21 3.66
C THR A 127 12.48 8.18 3.93
N PRO A 128 13.25 7.43 3.13
CA PRO A 128 14.67 7.18 3.42
C PRO A 128 15.52 8.46 3.42
N GLU A 129 15.17 9.49 2.63
CA GLU A 129 15.94 10.74 2.56
C GLU A 129 15.88 11.60 3.83
N ILE A 130 14.88 11.39 4.70
CA ILE A 130 14.79 12.07 6.00
C ILE A 130 15.11 11.12 7.18
N ALA A 131 15.47 9.86 6.91
CA ALA A 131 15.62 8.83 7.93
C ALA A 131 16.69 9.19 8.99
N ASP A 132 17.76 9.87 8.60
CA ASP A 132 18.83 10.28 9.51
C ASP A 132 18.37 11.28 10.59
N ASN A 133 17.31 12.05 10.30
CA ASN A 133 16.73 13.02 11.24
C ASN A 133 15.33 12.62 11.73
N LEU A 134 14.87 11.43 11.37
CA LEU A 134 13.59 10.88 11.80
C LEU A 134 13.77 10.06 13.08
N PHE A 135 12.89 10.28 14.04
CA PHE A 135 12.82 9.57 15.31
C PHE A 135 11.44 8.93 15.45
N VAL A 136 11.38 7.73 16.01
CA VAL A 136 10.12 7.07 16.34
C VAL A 136 9.71 7.45 17.76
N TRP A 137 8.48 7.96 17.90
CA TRP A 137 7.74 8.12 19.15
C TRP A 137 6.62 7.07 19.17
N PRO A 138 6.91 5.83 19.62
CA PRO A 138 6.07 4.68 19.35
C PRO A 138 4.70 4.76 20.02
N ASN A 139 3.73 4.02 19.48
CA ASN A 139 2.43 3.80 20.10
C ASN A 139 2.53 3.37 21.59
N PHE A 140 1.48 3.70 22.35
CA PHE A 140 1.35 3.44 23.77
C PHE A 140 -0.11 3.34 24.21
N ILE A 141 -0.29 2.87 25.45
CA ILE A 141 -1.58 2.83 26.13
C ILE A 141 -1.72 3.92 27.21
N ASP A 142 -2.97 4.29 27.44
CA ASP A 142 -3.41 5.02 28.62
C ASP A 142 -3.98 4.02 29.63
N ILE A 143 -3.34 3.91 30.79
CA ILE A 143 -3.69 2.94 31.84
C ILE A 143 -5.05 3.21 32.47
N GLU A 144 -5.57 4.44 32.38
CA GLU A 144 -6.91 4.75 32.89
C GLU A 144 -7.99 4.03 32.05
N THR A 145 -7.70 3.84 30.76
CA THR A 145 -8.60 3.17 29.80
C THR A 145 -8.25 1.69 29.60
N TYR A 146 -6.97 1.34 29.47
CA TYR A 146 -6.55 -0.03 29.15
C TYR A 146 -5.89 -0.65 30.38
N ARG A 147 -6.69 -1.40 31.14
CA ARG A 147 -6.33 -2.01 32.41
C ARG A 147 -7.16 -3.26 32.66
N ASP A 148 -6.84 -3.97 33.73
CA ASP A 148 -7.68 -5.04 34.23
C ASP A 148 -8.97 -4.48 34.84
N TYR A 149 -10.11 -4.84 34.25
CA TYR A 149 -11.44 -4.46 34.73
C TYR A 149 -12.08 -5.56 35.59
N GLY A 150 -11.42 -6.71 35.75
CA GLY A 150 -11.96 -7.87 36.46
C GLY A 150 -13.14 -8.54 35.75
N GLU A 151 -13.25 -8.38 34.42
CA GLU A 151 -14.29 -9.01 33.63
C GLU A 151 -14.10 -10.52 33.57
N SER A 152 -15.20 -11.27 33.65
CA SER A 152 -15.17 -12.72 33.43
C SER A 152 -14.78 -13.03 31.98
N LYS A 153 -13.88 -14.00 31.79
CA LYS A 153 -13.45 -14.50 30.48
C LYS A 153 -14.57 -15.33 29.81
N ILE A 154 -15.45 -14.66 29.05
CA ILE A 154 -16.61 -15.27 28.39
C ILE A 154 -16.52 -15.29 26.87
N ILE A 155 -15.54 -14.58 26.28
CA ILE A 155 -15.30 -14.56 24.83
C ILE A 155 -14.05 -15.43 24.54
N PRO A 156 -14.18 -16.60 23.89
CA PRO A 156 -13.01 -17.43 23.57
C PRO A 156 -12.02 -16.71 22.66
N VAL A 157 -12.51 -16.15 21.55
CA VAL A 157 -11.68 -15.39 20.60
C VAL A 157 -12.38 -14.10 20.20
N LEU A 158 -11.68 -12.98 20.29
CA LEU A 158 -12.15 -11.67 19.84
C LEU A 158 -11.39 -11.24 18.58
N PHE A 159 -12.13 -11.00 17.49
CA PHE A 159 -11.60 -10.33 16.31
C PHE A 159 -12.06 -8.87 16.30
N SER A 160 -11.11 -7.94 16.36
CA SER A 160 -11.41 -6.51 16.34
C SER A 160 -10.64 -5.76 15.26
N GLY A 161 -11.34 -4.86 14.56
CA GLY A 161 -10.77 -4.04 13.50
C GLY A 161 -11.11 -4.53 12.09
N TYR A 162 -10.30 -4.11 11.12
CA TYR A 162 -10.44 -4.48 9.72
C TYR A 162 -9.90 -5.89 9.43
N THR A 163 -10.60 -6.63 8.58
CA THR A 163 -10.21 -7.94 8.01
C THR A 163 -10.18 -7.90 6.48
N HIS A 164 -9.74 -6.77 5.91
CA HIS A 164 -9.54 -6.62 4.46
C HIS A 164 -8.08 -6.83 4.07
N ASN A 165 -7.76 -6.59 2.80
CA ASN A 165 -6.49 -6.99 2.18
C ASN A 165 -5.25 -6.24 2.67
N LEU A 166 -5.40 -5.15 3.44
CA LEU A 166 -4.26 -4.57 4.18
C LEU A 166 -3.88 -5.40 5.41
N TYR A 167 -4.61 -6.46 5.74
CA TYR A 167 -4.40 -7.32 6.89
C TYR A 167 -4.43 -8.80 6.49
N PRO A 168 -3.55 -9.25 5.58
CA PRO A 168 -3.58 -10.62 5.04
C PRO A 168 -3.49 -11.68 6.15
N TRP A 169 -2.55 -11.51 7.08
CA TRP A 169 -2.41 -12.41 8.24
C TRP A 169 -3.72 -12.51 9.04
N ARG A 170 -4.33 -11.37 9.39
CA ARG A 170 -5.57 -11.38 10.19
C ARG A 170 -6.71 -12.05 9.44
N ARG A 171 -6.79 -11.89 8.11
CA ARG A 171 -7.79 -12.57 7.28
C ARG A 171 -7.60 -14.09 7.33
N GLN A 172 -6.36 -14.57 7.23
CA GLN A 172 -6.06 -16.00 7.33
C GLN A 172 -6.38 -16.55 8.72
N ILE A 173 -5.92 -15.89 9.78
CA ILE A 173 -6.23 -16.30 11.16
C ILE A 173 -7.74 -16.29 11.44
N TYR A 174 -8.46 -15.27 10.99
CA TYR A 174 -9.92 -15.21 11.11
C TYR A 174 -10.57 -16.42 10.43
N LYS A 175 -10.18 -16.72 9.19
CA LYS A 175 -10.73 -17.85 8.43
C LYS A 175 -10.46 -19.18 9.12
N THR A 176 -9.25 -19.40 9.60
CA THR A 176 -8.86 -20.64 10.27
C THR A 176 -9.55 -20.77 11.64
N VAL A 177 -9.46 -19.77 12.51
CA VAL A 177 -9.92 -19.88 13.90
C VAL A 177 -11.44 -19.85 14.03
N SER A 178 -12.14 -19.01 13.24
CA SER A 178 -13.60 -18.85 13.37
C SER A 178 -14.40 -20.11 12.97
N GLN A 179 -13.78 -21.06 12.28
CA GLN A 179 -14.38 -22.34 11.93
C GLN A 179 -14.44 -23.33 13.11
N TYR A 180 -13.54 -23.17 14.09
CA TYR A 180 -13.37 -24.13 15.19
C TYR A 180 -13.70 -23.52 16.56
N TYR A 181 -13.62 -22.20 16.70
CA TYR A 181 -13.81 -21.50 17.96
C TYR A 181 -14.92 -20.45 17.90
N PRO A 182 -15.83 -20.41 18.90
CA PRO A 182 -16.79 -19.31 19.05
C PRO A 182 -16.04 -17.98 19.12
N SER A 183 -16.36 -17.11 18.16
CA SER A 183 -15.63 -15.87 17.94
C SER A 183 -16.57 -14.67 17.99
N LEU A 184 -16.24 -13.65 18.80
CA LEU A 184 -16.90 -12.34 18.72
C LEU A 184 -16.19 -11.47 17.69
N VAL A 185 -16.95 -10.85 16.79
CA VAL A 185 -16.42 -9.97 15.75
C VAL A 185 -16.87 -8.54 16.02
N CYS A 186 -15.90 -7.63 16.19
CA CYS A 186 -16.10 -6.19 16.30
C CYS A 186 -15.53 -5.50 15.04
N PRO A 187 -16.34 -5.33 13.98
CA PRO A 187 -15.86 -4.84 12.69
C PRO A 187 -15.47 -3.35 12.75
N HIS A 188 -14.48 -2.96 11.95
CA HIS A 188 -14.18 -1.55 11.70
C HIS A 188 -15.00 -1.02 10.53
N LEU A 189 -15.78 0.03 10.76
CA LEU A 189 -16.79 0.53 9.80
C LEU A 189 -16.36 1.78 9.03
N GLY A 190 -15.09 2.15 9.08
CA GLY A 190 -14.60 3.38 8.45
C GLY A 190 -14.08 4.40 9.45
N TYR A 191 -13.59 5.50 8.91
CA TYR A 191 -13.24 6.70 9.68
C TYR A 191 -14.35 7.77 9.62
N ASP A 192 -15.39 7.55 8.81
CA ASP A 192 -16.55 8.46 8.74
C ASP A 192 -17.37 8.38 10.04
N GLN A 193 -17.61 9.55 10.62
CA GLN A 193 -18.30 9.70 11.90
C GLN A 193 -19.68 9.02 11.93
N ARG A 194 -20.38 8.89 10.79
CA ARG A 194 -21.70 8.24 10.69
C ARG A 194 -21.66 6.77 11.03
N PHE A 195 -20.64 6.06 10.55
CA PHE A 195 -20.51 4.61 10.73
C PHE A 195 -19.83 4.24 12.06
N THR A 196 -18.89 5.07 12.51
CA THR A 196 -18.12 4.81 13.74
C THR A 196 -18.94 4.81 15.03
N ARG A 197 -20.18 5.33 15.03
CA ARG A 197 -21.10 5.27 16.18
C ARG A 197 -21.46 3.84 16.61
N ARG A 198 -21.33 2.87 15.70
CA ARG A 198 -21.59 1.45 15.97
C ARG A 198 -20.33 0.68 16.37
N MET A 199 -19.17 1.33 16.37
CA MET A 199 -17.91 0.72 16.77
C MET A 199 -17.68 0.90 18.27
N LEU A 200 -17.04 -0.10 18.87
CA LEU A 200 -16.53 -0.01 20.24
C LEU A 200 -15.22 0.77 20.24
N TYR A 201 -15.05 1.68 21.20
CA TYR A 201 -13.81 2.41 21.45
C TYR A 201 -13.75 2.81 22.95
N GLY A 202 -12.58 3.21 23.42
CA GLY A 202 -12.37 3.60 24.83
C GLY A 202 -12.68 2.45 25.80
N GLU A 203 -13.26 2.78 26.96
CA GLU A 203 -13.53 1.81 28.03
C GLU A 203 -14.40 0.62 27.58
N GLN A 204 -15.42 0.84 26.75
CA GLN A 204 -16.27 -0.27 26.27
C GLN A 204 -15.48 -1.28 25.46
N TYR A 205 -14.55 -0.80 24.63
CA TYR A 205 -13.63 -1.66 23.89
C TYR A 205 -12.65 -2.37 24.83
N ALA A 206 -12.07 -1.64 25.78
CA ALA A 206 -11.13 -2.20 26.75
C ALA A 206 -11.76 -3.31 27.61
N ARG A 207 -13.00 -3.14 28.07
CA ARG A 207 -13.77 -4.18 28.79
C ARG A 207 -14.07 -5.40 27.91
N THR A 208 -14.40 -5.17 26.64
CA THR A 208 -14.63 -6.27 25.68
C THR A 208 -13.35 -7.09 25.46
N ILE A 209 -12.19 -6.41 25.36
CA ILE A 209 -10.89 -7.09 25.36
C ILE A 209 -10.72 -7.85 26.68
N ASN A 210 -10.91 -7.22 27.84
CA ASN A 210 -10.72 -7.85 29.16
C ASN A 210 -11.63 -9.07 29.38
N ALA A 211 -12.81 -9.13 28.78
CA ALA A 211 -13.70 -10.29 28.81
C ALA A 211 -13.28 -11.44 27.84
N SER A 212 -12.18 -11.28 27.09
CA SER A 212 -11.73 -12.23 26.05
C SER A 212 -10.50 -13.05 26.48
N TYR A 213 -10.41 -14.32 26.06
CA TYR A 213 -9.21 -15.14 26.24
C TYR A 213 -8.13 -14.76 25.23
N PHE A 214 -8.42 -14.92 23.93
CA PHE A 214 -7.48 -14.67 22.84
C PHE A 214 -7.93 -13.52 21.96
N VAL A 215 -7.01 -12.64 21.58
CA VAL A 215 -7.29 -11.53 20.67
C VAL A 215 -6.20 -11.45 19.59
N PRO A 216 -6.50 -11.88 18.35
CA PRO A 216 -5.56 -11.78 17.24
C PRO A 216 -5.40 -10.36 16.69
N THR A 217 -4.16 -9.91 16.47
CA THR A 217 -3.87 -8.68 15.72
C THR A 217 -2.53 -8.76 14.96
N CYS A 218 -2.42 -8.00 13.87
CA CYS A 218 -1.19 -7.90 13.06
C CYS A 218 -0.83 -6.45 12.77
N GLY A 219 0.38 -6.26 12.22
CA GLY A 219 0.97 -5.00 11.83
C GLY A 219 0.60 -4.52 10.43
N THR A 220 -0.51 -4.99 9.85
CA THR A 220 -0.90 -4.74 8.45
C THR A 220 0.07 -5.40 7.45
N ILE A 221 -0.08 -5.14 6.15
CA ILE A 221 0.89 -5.56 5.13
C ILE A 221 2.29 -4.98 5.33
N GLU A 222 2.43 -3.91 6.11
CA GLU A 222 3.71 -3.26 6.42
C GLU A 222 4.36 -3.73 7.73
N LYS A 223 3.77 -4.70 8.44
CA LYS A 223 4.35 -5.32 9.65
C LYS A 223 4.67 -4.34 10.80
N GLU A 224 3.86 -3.30 10.92
CA GLU A 224 3.95 -2.25 11.93
C GLU A 224 3.59 -2.69 13.35
N ILE A 225 4.02 -1.90 14.33
CA ILE A 225 3.48 -2.00 15.69
C ILE A 225 2.31 -1.02 15.91
N VAL A 226 1.09 -1.57 15.85
CA VAL A 226 -0.14 -0.82 16.13
C VAL A 226 -0.53 -0.86 17.61
N ARG A 227 -1.36 0.11 18.05
CA ARG A 227 -1.86 0.24 19.44
C ARG A 227 -2.40 -1.06 20.02
N LYS A 228 -3.13 -1.85 19.21
CA LYS A 228 -3.73 -3.13 19.64
C LYS A 228 -2.72 -4.11 20.25
N HIS A 229 -1.48 -4.12 19.78
CA HIS A 229 -0.43 -4.98 20.37
C HIS A 229 -0.20 -4.67 21.85
N PHE A 230 -0.44 -3.42 22.28
CA PHE A 230 -0.32 -3.02 23.68
C PHE A 230 -1.67 -3.03 24.41
N GLU A 231 -2.75 -2.61 23.75
CA GLU A 231 -4.10 -2.57 24.34
C GLU A 231 -4.58 -3.97 24.78
N ILE A 232 -4.25 -5.01 24.01
CA ILE A 232 -4.69 -6.38 24.28
C ILE A 232 -4.09 -6.93 25.59
N PRO A 233 -2.74 -7.00 25.75
CA PRO A 233 -2.16 -7.46 27.01
C PRO A 233 -2.46 -6.51 28.18
N ALA A 234 -2.57 -5.19 27.95
CA ALA A 234 -2.93 -4.23 29.00
C ALA A 234 -4.29 -4.51 29.66
N CYS A 235 -5.20 -5.16 28.93
CA CYS A 235 -6.50 -5.61 29.41
C CYS A 235 -6.50 -7.07 29.87
N LYS A 236 -5.34 -7.66 30.18
CA LYS A 236 -5.19 -9.07 30.60
C LYS A 236 -5.78 -10.09 29.63
N SER A 237 -5.60 -9.90 28.33
CA SER A 237 -6.01 -10.90 27.32
C SER A 237 -4.80 -11.38 26.53
N CYS A 238 -4.83 -12.64 26.10
CA CYS A 238 -3.71 -13.25 25.40
C CYS A 238 -3.62 -12.69 23.98
N LEU A 239 -2.52 -11.99 23.69
CA LEU A 239 -2.22 -11.47 22.36
C LEU A 239 -1.79 -12.62 21.45
N ILE A 240 -2.47 -12.80 20.32
CA ILE A 240 -1.99 -13.61 19.20
C ILE A 240 -1.57 -12.67 18.07
N THR A 241 -0.36 -12.83 17.54
CA THR A 241 0.17 -11.94 16.50
C THR A 241 1.15 -12.64 15.56
N GLU A 242 1.48 -11.97 14.46
CA GLU A 242 2.56 -12.40 13.56
C GLU A 242 3.92 -12.09 14.20
N LYS A 243 4.94 -12.87 13.85
CA LYS A 243 6.31 -12.57 14.27
C LYS A 243 6.92 -11.50 13.37
N THR A 244 7.20 -10.31 13.92
CA THR A 244 7.88 -9.21 13.20
C THR A 244 8.98 -8.56 14.03
N ALA A 245 9.92 -7.90 13.35
CA ALA A 245 11.02 -7.18 14.01
C ALA A 245 10.52 -6.07 14.95
N SER A 246 9.45 -5.35 14.58
CA SER A 246 8.85 -4.29 15.42
C SER A 246 8.21 -4.86 16.69
N ILE A 247 7.58 -6.04 16.58
CA ILE A 247 6.96 -6.72 17.72
C ILE A 247 8.06 -7.26 18.66
N GLU A 248 9.09 -7.92 18.14
CA GLU A 248 10.23 -8.40 18.95
C GLU A 248 10.98 -7.25 19.65
N ALA A 249 11.24 -6.13 18.95
CA ALA A 249 11.91 -4.96 19.55
C ALA A 249 11.11 -4.34 20.72
N SER A 250 9.77 -4.44 20.66
CA SER A 250 8.91 -4.02 21.75
C SER A 250 8.95 -4.96 22.97
N GLY A 251 9.58 -6.14 22.87
CA GLY A 251 9.82 -7.06 23.98
C GLY A 251 8.86 -8.25 24.04
N PHE A 252 8.04 -8.45 23.00
CA PHE A 252 7.20 -9.62 22.88
C PHE A 252 8.01 -10.87 22.52
N ILE A 253 7.68 -11.98 23.18
CA ILE A 253 8.34 -13.28 23.05
C ILE A 253 7.26 -14.37 23.02
N ASP A 254 7.34 -15.22 21.99
CA ASP A 254 6.42 -16.34 21.79
C ASP A 254 6.34 -17.25 23.02
N MET A 255 5.12 -17.65 23.38
CA MET A 255 4.80 -18.52 24.52
C MET A 255 5.30 -18.00 25.89
N GLN A 256 5.71 -16.74 26.00
CA GLN A 256 6.10 -16.12 27.28
C GLN A 256 5.18 -14.97 27.68
N ASN A 257 4.90 -14.05 26.75
CA ASN A 257 4.07 -12.86 27.02
C ASN A 257 3.11 -12.53 25.86
N CYS A 258 3.16 -13.32 24.79
CA CYS A 258 2.23 -13.34 23.67
C CYS A 258 2.37 -14.67 22.91
N ILE A 259 1.52 -14.88 21.91
CA ILE A 259 1.60 -16.00 20.97
C ILE A 259 1.96 -15.48 19.59
N PHE A 260 3.06 -15.96 19.03
CA PHE A 260 3.36 -15.81 17.61
C PHE A 260 2.76 -16.97 16.86
N ALA A 261 1.87 -16.73 15.89
CA ALA A 261 1.23 -17.81 15.15
C ALA A 261 0.97 -17.42 13.69
N ASP A 262 0.76 -18.42 12.84
CA ASP A 262 0.24 -18.29 11.49
C ASP A 262 -0.93 -19.26 11.26
N GLU A 263 -1.44 -19.32 10.02
CA GLU A 263 -2.58 -20.18 9.70
C GLU A 263 -2.34 -21.68 9.90
N ASN A 264 -1.09 -22.12 10.01
CA ASN A 264 -0.70 -23.52 10.10
C ASN A 264 -0.60 -24.01 11.55
N ASP A 265 -0.29 -23.13 12.51
CA ASP A 265 -0.04 -23.52 13.91
C ASP A 265 -0.99 -22.86 14.94
N VAL A 266 -1.79 -21.86 14.53
CA VAL A 266 -2.66 -21.12 15.46
C VAL A 266 -3.65 -22.00 16.20
N LEU A 267 -4.23 -23.01 15.53
CA LEU A 267 -5.19 -23.93 16.17
C LEU A 267 -4.49 -24.80 17.22
N ASP A 268 -3.33 -25.36 16.89
CA ASP A 268 -2.56 -26.20 17.81
C ASP A 268 -2.19 -25.43 19.09
N LYS A 269 -1.78 -24.16 18.95
CA LYS A 269 -1.45 -23.30 20.10
C LYS A 269 -2.68 -22.94 20.95
N ILE A 270 -3.82 -22.64 20.33
CA ILE A 270 -5.06 -22.36 21.06
C ILE A 270 -5.55 -23.62 21.79
N ASP A 271 -5.58 -24.77 21.11
CA ASP A 271 -5.97 -26.06 21.68
C ASP A 271 -5.11 -26.42 22.89
N TYR A 272 -3.79 -26.26 22.75
CA TYR A 272 -2.83 -26.50 23.81
C TYR A 272 -3.08 -25.59 25.03
N LEU A 273 -3.27 -24.29 24.83
CA LEU A 273 -3.44 -23.34 25.93
C LEU A 273 -4.78 -23.46 26.65
N PHE A 274 -5.86 -23.85 25.95
CA PHE A 274 -7.11 -24.19 26.63
C PHE A 274 -7.01 -25.47 27.48
N GLN A 275 -6.10 -26.39 27.13
CA GLN A 275 -5.80 -27.58 27.94
C GLN A 275 -4.82 -27.29 29.09
N ASN A 276 -4.09 -26.17 29.03
CA ASN A 276 -3.08 -25.75 30.00
C ASN A 276 -3.38 -24.34 30.54
N PRO A 277 -4.46 -24.16 31.33
CA PRO A 277 -4.93 -22.84 31.75
C PRO A 277 -3.94 -22.08 32.65
N GLU A 278 -3.11 -22.77 33.44
CA GLU A 278 -2.06 -22.14 34.24
C GLU A 278 -1.00 -21.47 33.36
N GLU A 279 -0.59 -22.13 32.27
CA GLU A 279 0.36 -21.57 31.32
C GLU A 279 -0.24 -20.39 30.55
N LEU A 280 -1.51 -20.50 30.14
CA LEU A 280 -2.25 -19.39 29.54
C LEU A 280 -2.29 -18.17 30.48
N GLU A 281 -2.59 -18.39 31.77
CA GLU A 281 -2.61 -17.32 32.77
C GLU A 281 -1.23 -16.70 32.98
N MET A 282 -0.16 -17.51 33.00
CA MET A 282 1.22 -17.01 33.06
C MET A 282 1.54 -16.11 31.87
N ILE A 283 1.20 -16.51 30.65
CA ILE A 283 1.43 -15.72 29.43
C ILE A 283 0.65 -14.41 29.47
N ILE A 284 -0.62 -14.46 29.90
CA ILE A 284 -1.47 -13.27 30.03
C ILE A 284 -0.87 -12.28 31.04
N ASN A 285 -0.47 -12.76 32.21
CA ASN A 285 0.11 -11.91 33.24
C ASN A 285 1.45 -11.31 32.81
N ALA A 286 2.33 -12.09 32.18
CA ALA A 286 3.60 -11.59 31.66
C ALA A 286 3.40 -10.54 30.54
N GLY A 287 2.39 -10.71 29.68
CA GLY A 287 2.01 -9.71 28.68
C GLY A 287 1.50 -8.42 29.31
N TYR A 288 0.64 -8.53 30.33
CA TYR A 288 0.16 -7.39 31.10
C TYR A 288 1.32 -6.64 31.76
N ASP A 289 2.22 -7.34 32.44
CA ASP A 289 3.38 -6.77 33.14
C ASP A 289 4.35 -6.07 32.18
N LEU A 290 4.62 -6.66 31.02
CA LEU A 290 5.44 -6.03 29.98
C LEU A 290 4.84 -4.69 29.54
N VAL A 291 3.54 -4.66 29.23
CA VAL A 291 2.90 -3.44 28.74
C VAL A 291 2.80 -2.36 29.81
N HIS A 292 2.39 -2.71 31.04
CA HIS A 292 2.26 -1.74 32.12
C HIS A 292 3.60 -1.22 32.66
N SER A 293 4.70 -1.97 32.47
CA SER A 293 6.04 -1.52 32.84
C SER A 293 6.75 -0.68 31.77
N ARG A 294 6.46 -0.92 30.48
CA ARG A 294 7.27 -0.37 29.38
C ARG A 294 6.49 0.37 28.28
N HIS A 295 5.18 0.16 28.15
CA HIS A 295 4.39 0.67 27.00
C HIS A 295 3.22 1.60 27.36
N THR A 296 3.31 2.28 28.51
CA THR A 296 2.36 3.32 28.90
C THR A 296 2.84 4.71 28.48
N LEU A 297 1.95 5.70 28.53
CA LEU A 297 2.28 7.11 28.34
C LEU A 297 3.45 7.61 29.23
N LYS A 298 3.71 6.98 30.38
CA LYS A 298 4.80 7.36 31.30
C LYS A 298 6.19 6.97 30.81
N GLN A 299 6.29 6.01 29.89
CA GLN A 299 7.56 5.56 29.29
C GLN A 299 7.70 6.02 27.83
N ARG A 300 7.03 7.13 27.47
CA ARG A 300 7.01 7.68 26.11
C ARG A 300 7.56 9.10 26.07
N ASP A 301 8.75 9.23 26.66
CA ASP A 301 9.47 10.47 26.90
C ASP A 301 10.47 10.83 25.78
N GLN A 302 10.46 10.16 24.61
CA GLN A 302 11.45 10.36 23.55
C GLN A 302 11.63 11.83 23.13
N ILE A 303 10.54 12.59 23.00
CA ILE A 303 10.58 14.03 22.69
C ILE A 303 11.23 14.83 23.84
N PHE A 304 10.95 14.44 25.09
CA PHE A 304 11.56 15.06 26.27
C PHE A 304 13.05 14.71 26.42
N GLN A 305 13.44 13.46 26.14
CA GLN A 305 14.83 13.04 26.06
C GLN A 305 15.58 13.85 25.00
N TRP A 306 15.00 13.98 23.80
CA TRP A 306 15.59 14.77 22.73
C TRP A 306 15.82 16.21 23.16
N PHE A 307 14.81 16.84 23.76
CA PHE A 307 14.90 18.22 24.26
C PHE A 307 16.02 18.41 25.29
N ASN A 308 16.14 17.50 26.27
CA ASN A 308 17.18 17.58 27.29
C ASN A 308 18.59 17.35 26.74
N LEU A 309 18.73 16.45 25.77
CA LEU A 309 20.00 16.23 25.06
C LEU A 309 20.36 17.42 24.18
N TYR A 310 19.39 18.00 23.47
CA TYR A 310 19.58 19.15 22.58
C TYR A 310 20.11 20.37 23.32
N LYS A 311 19.59 20.66 24.51
CA LYS A 311 20.07 21.76 25.38
C LYS A 311 21.56 21.69 25.72
N ASN A 312 22.15 20.50 25.68
CA ASN A 312 23.56 20.26 26.01
C ASN A 312 24.40 19.81 24.81
N LEU A 313 23.83 19.86 23.60
CA LEU A 313 24.46 19.32 22.40
C LEU A 313 25.61 20.21 21.93
N LYS A 314 26.78 19.62 21.68
CA LYS A 314 27.94 20.35 21.14
C LYS A 314 27.85 20.46 19.60
N PRO A 315 28.51 21.45 18.98
CA PRO A 315 28.44 21.67 17.53
C PRO A 315 28.85 20.47 16.65
N ASN A 316 29.69 19.57 17.16
CA ASN A 316 30.19 18.39 16.44
C ASN A 316 29.47 17.10 16.85
N GLN A 317 28.34 17.22 17.55
CA GLN A 317 27.57 16.10 18.07
C GLN A 317 26.16 16.09 17.47
N LYS A 318 25.56 14.90 17.43
CA LYS A 318 24.16 14.72 17.06
C LYS A 318 23.47 13.72 17.98
N ILE A 319 22.16 13.86 18.10
CA ILE A 319 21.31 12.92 18.84
C ILE A 319 20.91 11.80 17.90
N ILE A 320 20.92 10.56 18.39
CA ILE A 320 20.48 9.39 17.64
C ILE A 320 19.50 8.51 18.42
N GLN A 321 18.70 7.75 17.68
CA GLN A 321 17.87 6.66 18.15
C GLN A 321 18.34 5.35 17.53
N THR A 322 18.79 4.40 18.36
CA THR A 322 19.24 3.08 17.89
C THR A 322 18.14 2.03 17.86
N ASP A 323 17.07 2.27 18.62
CA ASP A 323 15.90 1.40 18.75
C ASP A 323 14.73 2.26 19.24
N PRO A 324 13.50 2.11 18.68
CA PRO A 324 12.34 2.92 19.06
C PRO A 324 11.99 2.90 20.55
N PHE A 325 12.37 1.85 21.27
CA PHE A 325 12.04 1.61 22.67
C PHE A 325 13.26 1.70 23.61
N LYS A 326 14.41 2.19 23.14
CA LYS A 326 15.59 2.48 23.96
C LYS A 326 15.79 3.99 24.12
N PRO A 327 16.52 4.44 25.17
CA PRO A 327 16.85 5.85 25.35
C PRO A 327 17.62 6.43 24.16
N LEU A 328 17.38 7.72 23.88
CA LEU A 328 18.17 8.49 22.91
C LEU A 328 19.59 8.72 23.43
N SER A 329 20.55 8.86 22.52
CA SER A 329 21.97 9.06 22.87
C SER A 329 22.64 10.11 21.99
N ILE A 330 23.75 10.67 22.46
CA ILE A 330 24.58 11.61 21.69
C ILE A 330 25.78 10.87 21.12
N VAL A 331 26.08 11.13 19.85
CA VAL A 331 27.29 10.65 19.17
C VAL A 331 28.04 11.79 18.49
N GLU A 332 29.33 11.59 18.27
CA GLU A 332 30.15 12.49 17.45
C GLU A 332 29.72 12.39 15.99
N GLN A 333 29.53 13.51 15.29
CA GLN A 333 29.07 13.55 13.91
C GLN A 333 30.03 12.81 12.95
N LEU A 334 31.33 12.84 13.25
CA LEU A 334 32.39 12.16 12.49
C LEU A 334 32.41 10.63 12.70
N SER A 335 31.64 10.09 13.66
CA SER A 335 31.60 8.65 13.92
C SER A 335 30.93 7.83 12.81
N GLY A 336 30.13 8.47 11.95
CA GLY A 336 29.33 7.79 10.94
C GLY A 336 28.13 7.01 11.50
N ILE A 337 27.87 7.09 12.80
CA ILE A 337 26.71 6.44 13.44
C ILE A 337 25.46 7.26 13.15
N ASN A 338 24.44 6.63 12.58
CA ASN A 338 23.14 7.24 12.26
C ASN A 338 22.01 6.61 13.10
N ASN A 339 20.79 7.14 12.94
CA ASN A 339 19.60 6.50 13.46
C ASN A 339 19.49 5.08 12.90
N SER A 340 19.17 4.13 13.78
CA SER A 340 18.91 2.74 13.40
C SER A 340 17.42 2.49 13.49
N HIS A 341 16.82 2.29 12.32
CA HIS A 341 15.39 2.07 12.16
C HIS A 341 15.07 0.59 12.10
N ILE A 342 13.89 0.21 12.58
CA ILE A 342 13.39 -1.14 12.41
C ILE A 342 12.98 -1.31 10.94
N ILE A 343 13.50 -2.36 10.30
CA ILE A 343 13.14 -2.73 8.94
C ILE A 343 12.03 -3.78 9.00
N GLY A 344 10.80 -3.37 8.70
CA GLY A 344 9.63 -4.23 8.65
C GLY A 344 9.65 -5.19 7.46
N ASN A 345 10.24 -4.79 6.32
CA ASN A 345 10.14 -5.52 5.05
C ASN A 345 8.67 -5.86 4.71
N GLY A 346 7.84 -4.82 4.72
CA GLY A 346 6.43 -4.88 4.32
C GLY A 346 6.23 -5.46 2.92
N LEU A 347 5.04 -5.98 2.65
CA LEU A 347 4.70 -6.55 1.34
C LEU A 347 4.89 -5.54 0.21
N ILE A 348 4.57 -4.26 0.43
CA ILE A 348 4.63 -3.24 -0.62
C ILE A 348 6.08 -2.88 -0.95
N ILE A 349 6.92 -2.69 0.07
CA ILE A 349 8.36 -2.48 -0.12
C ILE A 349 8.99 -3.65 -0.90
N ASN A 350 8.60 -4.89 -0.59
CA ASN A 350 9.06 -6.06 -1.34
C ASN A 350 8.61 -6.05 -2.80
N LEU A 351 7.35 -5.70 -3.08
CA LEU A 351 6.81 -5.61 -4.44
C LEU A 351 7.46 -4.49 -5.25
N LEU A 352 7.73 -3.34 -4.63
CA LEU A 352 8.48 -2.23 -5.24
C LEU A 352 9.88 -2.70 -5.66
N ARG A 353 10.63 -3.32 -4.74
CA ARG A 353 11.96 -3.87 -5.04
C ARG A 353 11.94 -4.90 -6.17
N GLN A 354 10.99 -5.83 -6.16
CA GLN A 354 10.83 -6.80 -7.27
C GLN A 354 10.55 -6.09 -8.61
N GLY A 355 9.73 -5.04 -8.58
CA GLY A 355 9.48 -4.21 -9.75
C GLY A 355 10.76 -3.52 -10.22
N ASP A 356 11.53 -2.93 -9.32
CA ASP A 356 12.78 -2.21 -9.61
C ASP A 356 13.86 -3.15 -10.18
N GLU A 357 13.97 -4.37 -9.66
CA GLU A 357 14.83 -5.43 -10.20
C GLU A 357 14.45 -5.77 -11.65
N LYS A 358 13.17 -6.01 -11.92
CA LYS A 358 12.66 -6.28 -13.28
C LYS A 358 12.85 -5.08 -14.22
N MET A 359 12.67 -3.88 -13.69
CA MET A 359 12.87 -2.63 -14.42
C MET A 359 14.33 -2.48 -14.87
N SER A 360 15.28 -2.76 -13.97
CA SER A 360 16.72 -2.78 -14.26
C SER A 360 17.10 -3.85 -15.29
N ALA A 361 16.37 -4.97 -15.34
CA ALA A 361 16.53 -6.04 -16.31
C ALA A 361 15.79 -5.79 -17.64
N CYS A 362 15.25 -4.59 -17.86
CA CYS A 362 14.45 -4.22 -19.04
C CYS A 362 13.18 -5.08 -19.25
N LYS A 363 12.62 -5.66 -18.19
CA LYS A 363 11.38 -6.46 -18.21
C LYS A 363 10.18 -5.61 -17.80
N TYR A 364 9.82 -4.66 -18.66
CA TYR A 364 8.89 -3.58 -18.31
C TYR A 364 7.48 -4.08 -17.98
N GLU A 365 6.96 -5.08 -18.70
CA GLU A 365 5.63 -5.65 -18.44
C GLU A 365 5.58 -6.36 -17.08
N GLU A 366 6.62 -7.11 -16.74
CA GLU A 366 6.71 -7.79 -15.44
C GLU A 366 6.87 -6.77 -14.30
N ALA A 367 7.60 -5.67 -14.53
CA ALA A 367 7.81 -4.59 -13.57
C ALA A 367 6.50 -3.82 -13.31
N GLU A 368 5.79 -3.45 -14.38
CA GLU A 368 4.46 -2.83 -14.30
C GLU A 368 3.48 -3.68 -13.49
N GLY A 369 3.44 -4.99 -13.70
CA GLY A 369 2.60 -5.89 -12.90
C GLY A 369 2.93 -5.88 -11.40
N SER A 370 4.22 -5.78 -11.04
CA SER A 370 4.64 -5.64 -9.64
C SER A 370 4.20 -4.30 -9.03
N TYR A 371 4.32 -3.19 -9.78
CA TYR A 371 3.89 -1.88 -9.30
C TYR A 371 2.35 -1.76 -9.22
N LEU A 372 1.61 -2.32 -10.19
CA LEU A 372 0.13 -2.37 -10.16
C LEU A 372 -0.38 -3.17 -8.96
N LYS A 373 0.30 -4.25 -8.56
CA LYS A 373 0.01 -4.97 -7.31
C LYS A 373 0.06 -4.04 -6.11
N CYS A 374 1.08 -3.18 -6.02
CA CYS A 374 1.20 -2.19 -4.95
C CYS A 374 -0.03 -1.26 -4.91
N VAL A 375 -0.40 -0.69 -6.06
CA VAL A 375 -1.53 0.25 -6.15
C VAL A 375 -2.88 -0.43 -5.89
N ASN A 376 -3.02 -1.73 -6.20
CA ASN A 376 -4.23 -2.48 -5.87
C ASN A 376 -4.38 -2.79 -4.37
N TYR A 377 -3.26 -2.86 -3.63
CA TYR A 377 -3.27 -2.89 -2.17
C TYR A 377 -3.52 -1.51 -1.58
N ILE A 378 -2.72 -0.52 -2.00
CA ILE A 378 -2.77 0.86 -1.51
C ILE A 378 -2.77 1.81 -2.71
N ASN A 379 -3.97 2.24 -3.12
CA ASN A 379 -4.13 3.02 -4.34
C ASN A 379 -3.67 4.48 -4.23
N TRP A 380 -3.47 4.99 -3.02
CA TRP A 380 -3.03 6.36 -2.80
C TRP A 380 -1.51 6.52 -2.85
N MET A 381 -0.72 5.47 -2.61
CA MET A 381 0.73 5.60 -2.46
C MET A 381 1.43 6.27 -3.67
N PRO A 382 2.28 7.28 -3.43
CA PRO A 382 3.01 7.96 -4.48
C PRO A 382 4.08 7.08 -5.13
N GLU A 383 4.77 6.25 -4.33
CA GLU A 383 5.92 5.46 -4.77
C GLU A 383 5.63 4.60 -6.00
N PRO A 384 4.68 3.64 -5.96
CA PRO A 384 4.39 2.82 -7.12
C PRO A 384 3.85 3.63 -8.31
N LYS A 385 3.16 4.76 -8.09
CA LYS A 385 2.68 5.62 -9.17
C LYS A 385 3.84 6.27 -9.93
N LEU A 386 4.87 6.74 -9.23
CA LEU A 386 6.10 7.21 -9.88
C LEU A 386 6.76 6.09 -10.70
N ARG A 387 6.91 4.89 -10.12
CA ARG A 387 7.53 3.76 -10.84
C ARG A 387 6.71 3.34 -12.06
N LEU A 388 5.38 3.36 -11.97
CA LEU A 388 4.47 3.12 -13.10
C LEU A 388 4.63 4.17 -14.20
N ALA A 389 4.79 5.44 -13.83
CA ALA A 389 5.06 6.50 -14.80
C ALA A 389 6.38 6.25 -15.53
N ILE A 390 7.46 6.02 -14.78
CA ILE A 390 8.79 5.70 -15.33
C ILE A 390 8.72 4.49 -16.26
N CYS A 391 8.12 3.39 -15.80
CA CYS A 391 7.98 2.16 -16.57
C CYS A 391 7.25 2.39 -17.90
N ASN A 392 6.17 3.17 -17.91
CA ASN A 392 5.42 3.46 -19.12
C ASN A 392 6.17 4.38 -20.09
N LEU A 393 7.03 5.29 -19.61
CA LEU A 393 7.93 6.04 -20.48
C LEU A 393 8.92 5.13 -21.22
N TYR A 394 9.48 4.12 -20.56
CA TYR A 394 10.35 3.14 -21.25
C TYR A 394 9.59 2.31 -22.28
N LYS A 395 8.33 1.98 -22.02
CA LYS A 395 7.44 1.29 -22.97
C LYS A 395 6.99 2.17 -24.14
N GLY A 396 7.22 3.49 -24.06
CA GLY A 396 6.79 4.45 -25.07
C GLY A 396 5.39 5.02 -24.86
N ASP A 397 4.71 4.68 -23.77
CA ASP A 397 3.36 5.13 -23.43
C ASP A 397 3.39 6.37 -22.52
N SER A 398 3.62 7.54 -23.13
CA SER A 398 3.66 8.82 -22.43
C SER A 398 2.31 9.26 -21.86
N GLU A 399 1.19 8.81 -22.43
CA GLU A 399 -0.15 9.15 -21.95
C GLU A 399 -0.44 8.47 -20.61
N THR A 400 -0.17 7.16 -20.53
CA THR A 400 -0.28 6.41 -19.28
C THR A 400 0.71 6.93 -18.23
N ALA A 401 1.93 7.32 -18.65
CA ALA A 401 2.89 7.92 -17.73
C ALA A 401 2.35 9.22 -17.09
N LEU A 402 1.78 10.12 -17.90
CA LEU A 402 1.13 11.35 -17.43
C LEU A 402 -0.03 11.06 -16.48
N TYR A 403 -0.86 10.05 -16.79
CA TYR A 403 -1.97 9.63 -15.91
C TYR A 403 -1.48 9.22 -14.51
N TRP A 404 -0.37 8.48 -14.41
CA TRP A 404 0.14 8.02 -13.13
C TRP A 404 0.79 9.12 -12.32
N ILE A 405 1.67 9.91 -12.93
CA ILE A 405 2.46 10.93 -12.21
C ILE A 405 1.61 12.13 -11.78
N THR A 406 0.53 12.43 -12.50
CA THR A 406 -0.35 13.56 -12.15
C THR A 406 -1.11 13.32 -10.85
N GLN A 407 -1.43 12.06 -10.53
CA GLN A 407 -2.24 11.73 -9.35
C GLN A 407 -1.63 12.18 -8.01
N PRO A 408 -0.38 11.78 -7.64
CA PRO A 408 0.20 12.22 -6.37
C PRO A 408 0.44 13.74 -6.33
N ILE A 409 0.86 14.34 -7.45
CA ILE A 409 1.05 15.79 -7.57
C ILE A 409 -0.27 16.54 -7.31
N LYS A 410 -1.37 16.08 -7.90
CA LYS A 410 -2.69 16.66 -7.73
C LYS A 410 -3.13 16.58 -6.27
N TYR A 411 -2.97 15.43 -5.64
CA TYR A 411 -3.28 15.27 -4.22
C TYR A 411 -2.49 16.27 -3.37
N ILE A 412 -1.17 16.37 -3.56
CA ILE A 412 -0.30 17.24 -2.75
C ILE A 412 -0.63 18.72 -2.92
N LEU A 413 -0.89 19.17 -4.14
CA LEU A 413 -1.14 20.59 -4.42
C LEU A 413 -2.59 21.01 -4.20
N GLU A 414 -3.57 20.17 -4.54
CA GLU A 414 -4.99 20.53 -4.49
C GLU A 414 -5.68 20.07 -3.20
N GLU A 415 -5.47 18.82 -2.77
CA GLU A 415 -6.17 18.24 -1.62
C GLU A 415 -5.45 18.54 -0.31
N TYR A 416 -4.14 18.29 -0.27
CA TYR A 416 -3.29 18.55 0.89
C TYR A 416 -2.89 20.04 1.00
N GLN A 417 -2.81 20.75 -0.13
CA GLN A 417 -2.49 22.18 -0.23
C GLN A 417 -1.06 22.53 0.24
N ALA A 418 -0.08 21.70 -0.11
CA ALA A 418 1.33 22.02 0.10
C ALA A 418 1.75 23.21 -0.78
N SER A 419 2.82 23.90 -0.37
CA SER A 419 3.38 25.02 -1.13
C SER A 419 4.09 24.57 -2.42
N ASP A 420 4.57 23.34 -2.45
CA ASP A 420 5.31 22.73 -3.55
C ASP A 420 5.05 21.22 -3.63
N PRO A 421 5.22 20.62 -4.83
CA PRO A 421 5.11 19.17 -5.01
C PRO A 421 6.39 18.46 -4.57
N ASP A 422 6.35 17.13 -4.51
CA ASP A 422 7.58 16.35 -4.40
C ASP A 422 8.50 16.60 -5.62
N PRO A 423 9.81 16.86 -5.42
CA PRO A 423 10.69 17.31 -6.49
C PRO A 423 11.02 16.20 -7.49
N VAL A 424 11.01 14.93 -7.06
CA VAL A 424 11.22 13.78 -7.96
C VAL A 424 9.97 13.57 -8.80
N GLU A 425 8.78 13.66 -8.18
CA GLU A 425 7.52 13.59 -8.93
C GLU A 425 7.42 14.71 -9.96
N TRP A 426 7.75 15.94 -9.55
CA TRP A 426 7.74 17.11 -10.43
C TRP A 426 8.72 16.97 -11.60
N ALA A 427 9.92 16.43 -11.34
CA ALA A 427 10.89 16.15 -12.38
C ALA A 427 10.35 15.15 -13.42
N TYR A 428 9.71 14.07 -12.97
CA TYR A 428 9.14 13.07 -13.88
C TYR A 428 7.85 13.52 -14.55
N PHE A 429 7.10 14.47 -13.98
CA PHE A 429 6.02 15.14 -14.69
C PHE A 429 6.53 15.96 -15.88
N ILE A 430 7.61 16.73 -15.69
CA ILE A 430 8.28 17.47 -16.78
C ILE A 430 8.82 16.51 -17.85
N ILE A 431 9.49 15.42 -17.44
CA ILE A 431 9.98 14.40 -18.38
C ILE A 431 8.82 13.75 -19.15
N SER A 432 7.69 13.48 -18.49
CA SER A 432 6.52 12.91 -19.14
C SER A 432 5.93 13.86 -20.18
N LEU A 433 5.88 15.17 -19.91
CA LEU A 433 5.48 16.18 -20.89
C LEU A 433 6.43 16.22 -22.10
N LEU A 434 7.75 16.12 -21.86
CA LEU A 434 8.75 16.04 -22.93
C LEU A 434 8.54 14.82 -23.82
N CYS A 435 8.38 13.64 -23.22
CA CYS A 435 8.14 12.39 -23.93
C CYS A 435 6.81 12.40 -24.68
N HIS A 436 5.82 13.15 -24.18
CA HIS A 436 4.55 13.37 -24.87
C HIS A 436 4.61 14.42 -25.99
N GLY A 437 5.79 15.00 -26.27
CA GLY A 437 5.98 16.00 -27.33
C GLY A 437 5.53 17.42 -26.95
N LYS A 438 5.25 17.68 -25.68
CA LYS A 438 4.80 18.99 -25.16
C LYS A 438 5.97 19.80 -24.60
N LEU A 439 6.96 20.12 -25.43
CA LEU A 439 8.17 20.85 -25.01
C LEU A 439 7.86 22.21 -24.35
N ASN A 440 6.95 23.00 -24.93
CA ASN A 440 6.61 24.32 -24.38
C ASN A 440 5.96 24.21 -22.99
N ASP A 441 5.09 23.22 -22.79
CA ASP A 441 4.49 22.98 -21.47
C ASP A 441 5.54 22.51 -20.48
N ALA A 442 6.47 21.63 -20.90
CA ALA A 442 7.58 21.18 -20.07
C ALA A 442 8.48 22.36 -19.62
N ILE A 443 8.79 23.30 -20.53
CA ILE A 443 9.53 24.54 -20.21
C ILE A 443 8.77 25.36 -19.17
N LYS A 444 7.48 25.64 -19.42
CA LYS A 444 6.65 26.41 -18.48
C LYS A 444 6.61 25.76 -17.09
N THR A 445 6.38 24.44 -17.04
CA THR A 445 6.30 23.64 -15.81
C THR A 445 7.63 23.64 -15.04
N ALA A 446 8.77 23.58 -15.72
CA ALA A 446 10.09 23.62 -15.10
C ALA A 446 10.36 24.89 -14.26
N HIS A 447 9.70 26.01 -14.63
CA HIS A 447 9.84 27.31 -13.97
C HIS A 447 8.78 27.63 -12.90
N GLN A 448 7.80 26.75 -12.65
CA GLN A 448 6.71 27.04 -11.71
C GLN A 448 7.15 27.10 -10.25
N PHE A 449 8.13 26.28 -9.84
CA PHE A 449 8.63 26.20 -8.47
C PHE A 449 10.14 26.49 -8.40
N PRO A 450 10.59 27.73 -8.65
CA PRO A 450 12.01 28.05 -8.83
C PRO A 450 12.87 27.80 -7.59
N CYS A 451 12.28 27.81 -6.39
CA CYS A 451 12.96 27.56 -5.12
C CYS A 451 13.04 26.08 -4.74
N LEU A 452 12.35 25.18 -5.46
CA LEU A 452 12.38 23.75 -5.20
C LEU A 452 13.63 23.13 -5.84
N PHE A 453 14.56 22.61 -5.03
CA PHE A 453 15.81 22.04 -5.53
C PHE A 453 15.95 20.57 -5.15
N HIS A 454 16.37 19.75 -6.11
CA HIS A 454 16.70 18.35 -5.90
C HIS A 454 17.62 17.90 -7.05
N PRO A 455 18.57 16.97 -6.85
CA PRO A 455 19.48 16.54 -7.91
C PRO A 455 18.77 16.14 -9.22
N ILE A 456 17.70 15.36 -9.12
CA ILE A 456 16.94 14.89 -10.30
C ILE A 456 16.21 16.06 -10.98
N LEU A 457 15.56 16.96 -10.21
CA LEU A 457 14.85 18.11 -10.77
C LEU A 457 15.81 19.11 -11.44
N ASN A 458 16.98 19.33 -10.85
CA ASN A 458 18.00 20.20 -11.41
C ASN A 458 18.56 19.65 -12.73
N ARG A 459 18.80 18.33 -12.81
CA ARG A 459 19.16 17.65 -14.07
C ARG A 459 18.06 17.81 -15.12
N THR A 460 16.80 17.64 -14.75
CA THR A 460 15.65 17.86 -15.65
C THR A 460 15.58 19.29 -16.16
N ARG A 461 15.72 20.30 -15.29
CA ARG A 461 15.75 21.72 -15.69
C ARG A 461 16.91 22.03 -16.62
N TRP A 462 18.08 21.47 -16.35
CA TRP A 462 19.24 21.61 -17.22
C TRP A 462 18.99 20.98 -18.61
N ALA A 463 18.40 19.79 -18.68
CA ALA A 463 18.02 19.17 -19.95
C ALA A 463 16.99 20.03 -20.72
N ILE A 464 15.98 20.59 -20.03
CA ILE A 464 15.02 21.53 -20.60
C ILE A 464 15.71 22.76 -21.19
N HIS A 465 16.66 23.33 -20.45
CA HIS A 465 17.43 24.49 -20.88
C HIS A 465 18.23 24.19 -22.16
N LEU A 466 18.92 23.05 -22.22
CA LEU A 466 19.63 22.60 -23.43
C LEU A 466 18.70 22.42 -24.64
N LEU A 467 17.46 22.00 -24.42
CA LEU A 467 16.48 21.82 -25.48
C LEU A 467 15.86 23.15 -25.96
N ASN A 468 15.95 24.24 -25.19
CA ASN A 468 15.28 25.52 -25.46
C ASN A 468 16.07 26.51 -26.35
N ASP A 469 17.32 26.21 -26.76
CA ASP A 469 18.15 27.04 -27.69
C ASP A 469 18.31 28.54 -27.36
N ARG A 470 17.84 29.02 -26.19
CA ARG A 470 17.66 30.45 -25.92
C ARG A 470 18.73 31.09 -25.04
N GLU A 471 19.55 30.34 -24.29
CA GLU A 471 20.58 30.91 -23.42
C GLU A 471 21.84 30.02 -23.29
N ASN A 472 23.02 30.64 -23.29
CA ASN A 472 24.36 30.02 -23.21
C ASN A 472 24.84 29.82 -21.75
N ASN A 473 23.95 29.54 -20.80
CA ASN A 473 24.39 29.21 -19.43
C ASN A 473 24.45 27.69 -19.25
N ASP A 474 25.69 27.17 -19.36
CA ASP A 474 25.99 25.78 -19.68
C ASP A 474 26.28 24.88 -18.48
N THR A 475 26.27 25.42 -17.26
CA THR A 475 26.68 24.71 -16.05
C THR A 475 25.47 24.18 -15.28
N LEU A 476 25.48 22.87 -14.98
CA LEU A 476 24.60 22.29 -13.97
C LEU A 476 24.85 23.03 -12.65
N PRO A 477 23.83 23.60 -11.98
CA PRO A 477 24.03 24.27 -10.70
C PRO A 477 24.59 23.25 -9.69
N ASP A 478 25.83 23.43 -9.26
CA ASP A 478 26.40 22.70 -8.12
C ASP A 478 25.88 23.38 -6.85
N LEU A 479 24.66 23.02 -6.49
CA LEU A 479 24.03 23.52 -5.28
C LEU A 479 24.49 22.67 -4.10
N ASP A 480 24.75 23.35 -2.99
CA ASP A 480 25.02 22.70 -1.71
C ASP A 480 23.89 21.71 -1.39
N LYS A 481 24.26 20.50 -0.97
CA LYS A 481 23.31 19.45 -0.59
C LYS A 481 22.36 19.91 0.51
N SER A 482 22.78 20.85 1.35
CA SER A 482 21.95 21.49 2.38
C SER A 482 20.71 22.21 1.84
N LYS A 483 20.68 22.53 0.54
CA LYS A 483 19.55 23.21 -0.12
C LYS A 483 18.61 22.25 -0.84
N TYR A 484 18.86 20.94 -0.80
CA TYR A 484 18.01 19.97 -1.47
C TYR A 484 16.82 19.60 -0.60
N ARG A 485 15.64 19.72 -1.19
CA ARG A 485 14.38 19.27 -0.61
C ARG A 485 14.30 17.74 -0.72
N SER A 486 14.13 17.07 0.41
CA SER A 486 14.04 15.60 0.47
C SER A 486 12.82 15.04 -0.25
N SER A 487 12.96 13.94 -0.98
CA SER A 487 11.85 13.24 -1.61
C SER A 487 11.36 12.07 -0.76
N VAL A 488 10.09 11.70 -0.93
CA VAL A 488 9.59 10.39 -0.48
C VAL A 488 10.10 9.24 -1.35
N HIS A 489 10.65 9.55 -2.54
CA HIS A 489 11.09 8.56 -3.51
C HIS A 489 12.57 8.26 -3.40
N GLN A 490 12.91 6.98 -3.28
CA GLN A 490 14.26 6.49 -3.48
C GLN A 490 14.38 5.87 -4.87
N LEU A 491 15.16 6.52 -5.74
CA LEU A 491 15.57 5.97 -7.03
C LEU A 491 17.05 5.61 -6.98
N PRO A 492 17.53 4.69 -7.84
CA PRO A 492 18.95 4.35 -7.90
C PRO A 492 19.82 5.59 -8.16
N ASP A 493 20.96 5.69 -7.47
CA ASP A 493 21.96 6.71 -7.75
C ASP A 493 22.50 6.52 -9.17
N GLN A 494 22.45 7.59 -9.95
CA GLN A 494 22.90 7.61 -11.35
C GLN A 494 23.90 8.72 -11.58
N SER A 495 24.95 8.43 -12.35
CA SER A 495 25.79 9.48 -12.93
C SER A 495 24.96 10.39 -13.85
N LEU A 496 25.46 11.58 -14.15
CA LEU A 496 24.79 12.48 -15.09
C LEU A 496 24.66 11.83 -16.48
N ASP A 497 25.71 11.13 -16.93
CA ASP A 497 25.73 10.44 -18.23
C ASP A 497 24.70 9.31 -18.29
N ASP A 498 24.63 8.46 -17.25
CA ASP A 498 23.64 7.39 -17.18
C ASP A 498 22.22 7.97 -17.20
N TRP A 499 21.98 9.00 -16.39
CA TRP A 499 20.68 9.67 -16.34
C TRP A 499 20.26 10.26 -17.70
N ILE A 500 21.19 10.91 -18.42
CA ILE A 500 20.93 11.42 -19.79
C ILE A 500 20.63 10.28 -20.75
N ASN A 501 21.37 9.17 -20.66
CA ASN A 501 21.14 8.00 -21.50
C ASN A 501 19.74 7.42 -21.27
N HIS A 502 19.32 7.30 -20.02
CA HIS A 502 17.97 6.86 -19.65
C HIS A 502 16.88 7.82 -20.19
N LEU A 503 17.07 9.13 -20.07
CA LEU A 503 16.16 10.12 -20.65
C LEU A 503 16.07 9.99 -22.18
N CYS A 504 17.20 9.77 -22.86
CA CYS A 504 17.22 9.55 -24.30
C CYS A 504 16.48 8.26 -24.71
N ILE A 505 16.59 7.18 -23.93
CA ILE A 505 15.85 5.94 -24.16
C ILE A 505 14.34 6.22 -24.07
N MET A 506 13.88 6.90 -23.02
CA MET A 506 12.46 7.27 -22.87
C MET A 506 11.96 8.12 -24.04
N LEU A 507 12.72 9.16 -24.43
CA LEU A 507 12.37 10.00 -25.58
C LEU A 507 12.27 9.18 -26.88
N ALA A 508 13.22 8.28 -27.14
CA ALA A 508 13.19 7.42 -28.32
C ALA A 508 12.01 6.43 -28.29
N SER A 509 11.74 5.81 -27.14
CA SER A 509 10.58 4.92 -26.95
C SER A 509 9.26 5.66 -27.21
N CYS A 510 9.15 6.92 -26.78
CA CYS A 510 8.00 7.78 -27.04
C CYS A 510 8.05 8.52 -28.41
N GLN A 511 8.91 8.08 -29.33
CA GLN A 511 9.03 8.60 -30.71
C GLN A 511 9.46 10.07 -30.81
N GLN A 512 10.06 10.64 -29.76
CA GLN A 512 10.59 12.00 -29.72
C GLN A 512 12.04 12.07 -30.23
N PHE A 513 12.29 11.51 -31.42
CA PHE A 513 13.65 11.36 -31.98
C PHE A 513 14.40 12.68 -32.20
N VAL A 514 13.68 13.78 -32.44
CA VAL A 514 14.32 15.10 -32.63
C VAL A 514 14.92 15.60 -31.31
N LEU A 515 14.18 15.47 -30.20
CA LEU A 515 14.64 15.86 -28.88
C LEU A 515 15.77 14.93 -28.40
N GLU A 516 15.64 13.63 -28.64
CA GLU A 516 16.66 12.63 -28.32
C GLU A 516 18.00 12.91 -29.02
N LYS A 517 18.00 13.10 -30.34
CA LYS A 517 19.22 13.44 -31.10
C LYS A 517 19.86 14.73 -30.62
N LYS A 518 19.05 15.75 -30.34
CA LYS A 518 19.52 17.04 -29.84
C LYS A 518 20.22 16.89 -28.50
N LEU A 519 19.60 16.18 -27.55
CA LEU A 519 20.17 15.95 -26.22
C LEU A 519 21.48 15.13 -26.29
N LYS A 520 21.53 14.06 -27.10
CA LYS A 520 22.76 13.26 -27.29
C LYS A 520 23.92 14.05 -27.88
N THR A 521 23.64 14.93 -28.83
CA THR A 521 24.68 15.76 -29.49
C THR A 521 25.25 16.80 -28.52
N LEU A 522 24.38 17.40 -27.70
CA LEU A 522 24.76 18.41 -26.71
C LEU A 522 25.48 17.82 -25.50
N SER A 523 25.15 16.60 -25.06
CA SER A 523 25.88 15.92 -23.98
C SER A 523 27.27 15.46 -24.42
N SER A 524 27.37 14.85 -25.61
CA SER A 524 28.63 14.33 -26.15
C SER A 524 29.68 15.41 -26.46
N SER A 525 29.25 16.63 -26.81
CA SER A 525 30.14 17.76 -27.09
C SER A 525 30.71 18.42 -25.83
N LYS A 526 30.07 18.24 -24.66
CA LYS A 526 30.46 18.87 -23.39
C LYS A 526 31.27 17.97 -22.44
N ASN A 527 31.33 16.65 -22.67
CA ASN A 527 32.15 15.70 -21.89
C ASN A 527 33.68 15.83 -22.07
N LYS A 528 34.18 16.96 -22.58
CA LYS A 528 35.63 17.24 -22.72
C LYS A 528 36.25 18.04 -21.56
N PHE A 529 35.51 18.39 -20.50
CA PHE A 529 36.10 19.12 -19.36
C PHE A 529 35.82 18.49 -17.99
N LYS A 530 36.93 18.04 -17.39
CA LYS A 530 37.25 17.77 -15.98
C LYS A 530 36.44 16.69 -15.23
N ILE A 531 36.96 15.45 -15.31
CA ILE A 531 36.97 14.54 -14.16
C ILE A 531 38.44 14.22 -13.86
N GLN A 532 38.88 14.60 -12.65
CA GLN A 532 40.16 14.19 -12.08
C GLN A 532 40.07 12.70 -11.72
N ASN A 533 40.99 11.93 -12.30
CA ASN A 533 41.08 10.48 -12.15
C ASN A 533 41.19 10.05 -10.69
N VAL A 534 40.28 9.18 -10.26
CA VAL A 534 40.55 8.20 -9.20
C VAL A 534 40.32 6.82 -9.81
N ASN A 535 41.42 6.10 -9.99
CA ASN A 535 41.44 4.72 -10.44
C ASN A 535 40.68 3.83 -9.46
N ASN A 536 39.84 2.94 -9.98
CA ASN A 536 39.59 1.66 -9.32
C ASN A 536 39.42 0.56 -10.38
N ASN A 537 40.36 -0.38 -10.34
CA ASN A 537 40.35 -1.62 -11.10
C ASN A 537 39.25 -2.54 -10.58
N LEU A 538 38.36 -3.00 -11.45
CA LEU A 538 37.51 -4.16 -11.18
C LEU A 538 37.63 -5.16 -12.32
N ASN A 539 38.04 -6.37 -11.92
CA ASN A 539 38.31 -7.53 -12.75
C ASN A 539 37.05 -8.01 -13.46
N ASN A 540 37.15 -8.13 -14.78
CA ASN A 540 36.22 -8.87 -15.63
C ASN A 540 36.38 -10.38 -15.38
N GLN A 541 35.34 -11.03 -14.85
CA GLN A 541 35.14 -12.46 -15.06
C GLN A 541 33.87 -12.68 -15.89
N LYS A 542 34.08 -12.98 -17.17
CA LYS A 542 33.06 -13.45 -18.10
C LYS A 542 32.78 -14.92 -17.83
N THR A 543 31.60 -15.25 -17.34
CA THR A 543 31.06 -16.62 -17.37
C THR A 543 29.99 -16.72 -18.46
N ARG A 544 30.34 -17.41 -19.54
CA ARG A 544 29.43 -17.89 -20.59
C ARG A 544 28.55 -18.99 -19.98
N PHE A 545 27.23 -18.82 -20.01
CA PHE A 545 26.30 -19.93 -19.84
C PHE A 545 25.58 -20.23 -21.15
N THR A 546 25.80 -21.45 -21.61
CA THR A 546 25.24 -22.13 -22.77
C THR A 546 23.74 -22.33 -22.63
N LYS A 547 22.99 -21.90 -23.65
CA LYS A 547 21.57 -22.21 -23.85
C LYS A 547 21.37 -23.72 -24.05
N TYR A 548 20.67 -24.36 -23.12
CA TYR A 548 20.01 -25.64 -23.39
C TYR A 548 18.55 -25.37 -23.75
N TYR A 549 18.24 -25.45 -25.04
CA TYR A 549 16.87 -25.64 -25.53
C TYR A 549 16.55 -27.14 -25.42
N LEU A 550 15.68 -27.52 -24.50
CA LEU A 550 15.02 -28.84 -24.54
C LEU A 550 13.67 -28.66 -25.23
N GLN A 551 13.62 -29.11 -26.49
CA GLN A 551 12.39 -29.34 -27.23
C GLN A 551 11.66 -30.53 -26.59
N TYR A 552 10.42 -30.33 -26.16
CA TYR A 552 9.53 -31.43 -25.77
C TYR A 552 8.61 -31.81 -26.94
N PRO A 553 8.43 -33.12 -27.22
CA PRO A 553 7.54 -33.56 -28.28
C PRO A 553 6.08 -33.40 -27.85
N LYS A 554 5.25 -32.88 -28.77
CA LYS A 554 3.80 -32.87 -28.67
C LYS A 554 3.29 -34.32 -28.64
N LEU A 555 2.91 -34.81 -27.47
CA LEU A 555 2.17 -36.06 -27.33
C LEU A 555 0.69 -35.80 -27.61
N ASN A 556 0.26 -36.32 -28.75
CA ASN A 556 -1.11 -36.32 -29.22
C ASN A 556 -1.78 -37.62 -28.75
N THR A 557 -2.64 -37.57 -27.74
CA THR A 557 -3.44 -38.73 -27.32
C THR A 557 -4.89 -38.36 -27.11
N LYS A 558 -5.67 -38.46 -28.19
CA LYS A 558 -7.11 -38.70 -28.15
C LYS A 558 -7.36 -40.18 -27.79
N LYS A 559 -7.89 -40.46 -26.59
CA LYS A 559 -8.99 -41.40 -26.25
C LYS A 559 -8.88 -41.95 -24.82
N TRP A 560 -9.99 -41.77 -24.07
CA TRP A 560 -10.45 -42.46 -22.84
C TRP A 560 -9.61 -42.25 -21.56
N ILE A 561 -10.21 -41.95 -20.39
CA ILE A 561 -11.04 -42.86 -19.56
C ILE A 561 -12.21 -42.12 -18.87
N GLN A 562 -13.43 -42.62 -19.06
CA GLN A 562 -14.52 -42.48 -18.09
C GLN A 562 -14.54 -43.76 -17.22
N SER A 563 -14.01 -43.70 -16.00
CA SER A 563 -14.38 -44.59 -14.90
C SER A 563 -13.83 -44.07 -13.57
N LYS A 564 -14.51 -44.41 -12.47
CA LYS A 564 -14.23 -43.95 -11.09
C LYS A 564 -12.75 -44.10 -10.72
N ILE A 565 -12.04 -42.98 -10.62
CA ILE A 565 -10.66 -42.92 -10.10
C ILE A 565 -10.71 -43.26 -8.60
N LYS A 566 -9.97 -44.28 -8.17
CA LYS A 566 -9.80 -44.60 -6.74
C LYS A 566 -9.14 -43.42 -6.01
N PRO A 567 -9.50 -43.12 -4.74
CA PRO A 567 -9.03 -41.93 -4.02
C PRO A 567 -7.50 -41.79 -3.94
N ILE A 568 -6.76 -42.89 -3.89
CA ILE A 568 -5.29 -42.91 -3.87
C ILE A 568 -4.69 -42.40 -5.20
N ALA A 569 -5.28 -42.78 -6.33
CA ALA A 569 -4.81 -42.32 -7.65
C ALA A 569 -5.11 -40.83 -7.88
N ALA A 570 -6.24 -40.34 -7.34
CA ALA A 570 -6.55 -38.90 -7.35
C ALA A 570 -5.55 -38.11 -6.49
N GLN A 571 -5.18 -38.62 -5.30
CA GLN A 571 -4.15 -38.00 -4.45
C GLN A 571 -2.79 -37.90 -5.15
N CYS A 572 -2.34 -38.96 -5.84
CA CYS A 572 -1.10 -38.92 -6.62
C CYS A 572 -1.16 -37.92 -7.78
N LEU A 573 -2.29 -37.87 -8.52
CA LEU A 573 -2.47 -36.91 -9.61
C LEU A 573 -2.49 -35.46 -9.11
N HIS A 574 -3.13 -35.21 -7.97
CA HIS A 574 -3.13 -33.89 -7.33
C HIS A 574 -1.75 -33.49 -6.78
N TYR A 575 -0.97 -34.44 -6.29
CA TYR A 575 0.41 -34.18 -5.88
C TYR A 575 1.29 -33.82 -7.09
N LEU A 576 1.14 -34.54 -8.21
CA LEU A 576 1.83 -34.22 -9.46
C LEU A 576 1.42 -32.84 -10.00
N GLU A 577 0.13 -32.50 -9.94
CA GLU A 577 -0.37 -31.17 -10.30
C GLU A 577 0.25 -30.04 -9.45
N SER A 578 0.50 -30.28 -8.16
CA SER A 578 1.18 -29.32 -7.29
C SER A 578 2.66 -29.11 -7.61
N ILE A 579 3.30 -30.07 -8.29
CA ILE A 579 4.73 -30.01 -8.65
C ILE A 579 4.94 -29.47 -10.07
N PHE A 580 4.15 -29.95 -11.03
CA PHE A 580 4.36 -29.70 -12.46
C PHE A 580 3.46 -28.60 -13.05
N GLY A 581 2.59 -28.02 -12.23
CA GLY A 581 1.59 -27.05 -12.68
C GLY A 581 0.30 -27.70 -13.17
N GLU A 582 -0.67 -26.85 -13.52
CA GLU A 582 -2.04 -27.25 -13.86
C GLU A 582 -2.07 -28.04 -15.19
N PHE A 583 -2.28 -29.35 -15.11
CA PHE A 583 -2.43 -30.22 -16.30
C PHE A 583 -3.67 -31.10 -16.28
N LEU A 584 -4.36 -31.22 -15.13
CA LEU A 584 -5.58 -32.02 -15.04
C LEU A 584 -6.78 -31.22 -15.56
N PRO A 585 -7.78 -31.88 -16.20
CA PRO A 585 -9.05 -31.24 -16.52
C PRO A 585 -9.72 -30.67 -15.26
N TYR A 586 -10.36 -29.49 -15.37
CA TYR A 586 -10.98 -28.77 -14.25
C TYR A 586 -11.80 -29.67 -13.29
N LYS A 587 -12.61 -30.59 -13.81
CA LYS A 587 -13.44 -31.52 -13.01
C LYS A 587 -12.62 -32.43 -12.07
N LEU A 588 -11.41 -32.78 -12.52
CA LEU A 588 -10.48 -33.68 -11.84
C LEU A 588 -9.35 -32.93 -11.12
N SER A 589 -9.20 -31.63 -11.35
CA SER A 589 -8.18 -30.80 -10.75
C SER A 589 -8.58 -30.33 -9.34
N LYS A 590 -7.59 -30.09 -8.47
CA LYS A 590 -7.82 -29.43 -7.17
C LYS A 590 -8.19 -27.96 -7.33
N ILE A 591 -7.93 -27.39 -8.51
CA ILE A 591 -8.17 -25.99 -8.83
C ILE A 591 -9.64 -25.58 -8.68
N LYS A 592 -10.60 -26.51 -8.78
CA LYS A 592 -12.03 -26.21 -8.54
C LYS A 592 -12.34 -25.77 -7.10
N TYR A 593 -11.41 -26.00 -6.18
CA TYR A 593 -11.48 -25.54 -4.79
C TYR A 593 -10.66 -24.26 -4.56
N ASP A 594 -10.08 -23.68 -5.60
CA ASP A 594 -9.49 -22.36 -5.56
C ASP A 594 -10.55 -21.32 -5.18
N GLU A 595 -10.18 -20.36 -4.32
CA GLU A 595 -11.11 -19.37 -3.79
C GLU A 595 -11.84 -18.58 -4.89
N PHE A 596 -11.14 -18.24 -5.97
CA PHE A 596 -11.69 -17.42 -7.05
C PHE A 596 -12.63 -18.23 -7.93
N PHE A 597 -12.25 -19.45 -8.31
CA PHE A 597 -13.07 -20.29 -9.17
C PHE A 597 -14.32 -20.82 -8.45
N LEU A 598 -14.21 -21.09 -7.16
CA LEU A 598 -15.35 -21.44 -6.34
C LEU A 598 -16.34 -20.26 -6.25
N ALA A 599 -15.85 -19.03 -6.08
CA ALA A 599 -16.69 -17.83 -6.09
C ALA A 599 -17.42 -17.63 -7.43
N ILE A 600 -16.72 -17.77 -8.57
CA ILE A 600 -17.33 -17.71 -9.91
C ILE A 600 -18.47 -18.73 -10.02
N ARG A 601 -18.20 -19.99 -9.63
CA ARG A 601 -19.19 -21.07 -9.70
C ARG A 601 -20.40 -20.78 -8.83
N ILE A 602 -20.19 -20.35 -7.57
CA ILE A 602 -21.27 -20.01 -6.64
C ILE A 602 -22.15 -18.89 -7.19
N ILE A 603 -21.55 -17.81 -7.72
CA ILE A 603 -22.30 -16.70 -8.30
C ILE A 603 -23.11 -17.17 -9.50
N ALA A 604 -22.49 -17.95 -10.39
CA ALA A 604 -23.15 -18.47 -11.57
C ALA A 604 -24.29 -19.47 -11.26
N THR A 605 -24.27 -20.14 -10.10
CA THR A 605 -25.39 -21.00 -9.64
C THR A 605 -26.58 -20.22 -9.07
N SER A 606 -26.46 -18.90 -8.86
CA SER A 606 -27.52 -18.08 -8.26
C SER A 606 -28.77 -18.02 -9.13
N ASP A 607 -29.94 -18.17 -8.52
CA ASP A 607 -31.23 -18.10 -9.23
C ASP A 607 -31.47 -16.73 -9.91
N ASN A 608 -30.79 -15.68 -9.45
CA ASN A 608 -30.88 -14.35 -10.06
C ASN A 608 -30.14 -14.25 -11.41
N VAL A 609 -29.19 -15.16 -11.68
CA VAL A 609 -28.43 -15.15 -12.93
C VAL A 609 -29.21 -15.87 -14.02
N LYS A 610 -29.72 -15.12 -15.02
CA LYS A 610 -30.44 -15.64 -16.20
C LYS A 610 -29.68 -15.40 -17.49
N SER A 611 -28.79 -14.41 -17.49
CA SER A 611 -27.91 -14.02 -18.58
C SER A 611 -26.50 -13.77 -18.05
N ALA A 612 -25.51 -14.38 -18.69
CA ALA A 612 -24.10 -14.21 -18.33
C ALA A 612 -23.29 -13.79 -19.56
N LEU A 613 -22.31 -12.92 -19.35
CA LEU A 613 -21.35 -12.48 -20.37
C LEU A 613 -19.93 -12.83 -19.92
N LEU A 614 -19.20 -13.55 -20.75
CA LEU A 614 -17.79 -13.86 -20.60
C LEU A 614 -16.98 -13.15 -21.69
N ILE A 615 -16.12 -12.23 -21.30
CA ILE A 615 -15.15 -11.58 -22.19
C ILE A 615 -13.79 -12.23 -21.98
N GLY A 616 -13.16 -12.70 -23.06
CA GLY A 616 -11.91 -13.46 -23.01
C GLY A 616 -12.14 -14.95 -22.76
N ALA A 617 -13.20 -15.53 -23.34
CA ALA A 617 -13.48 -16.96 -23.22
C ALA A 617 -12.37 -17.79 -23.88
N SER A 618 -11.89 -18.84 -23.20
CA SER A 618 -10.79 -19.69 -23.66
C SER A 618 -10.98 -21.13 -23.21
N ASN A 619 -10.59 -22.07 -24.08
CA ASN A 619 -10.87 -23.49 -23.85
C ASN A 619 -9.90 -24.16 -22.89
N GLY A 620 -10.45 -24.82 -21.87
CA GLY A 620 -9.67 -25.47 -20.82
C GLY A 620 -9.13 -24.51 -19.74
N GLU A 621 -9.39 -23.21 -19.85
CA GLU A 621 -9.09 -22.25 -18.79
C GLU A 621 -10.06 -22.43 -17.62
N ALA A 622 -9.52 -22.43 -16.41
CA ALA A 622 -10.25 -22.78 -15.20
C ALA A 622 -11.41 -21.83 -14.90
N GLU A 623 -11.30 -20.55 -15.27
CA GLU A 623 -12.35 -19.54 -15.14
C GLU A 623 -13.55 -19.88 -16.02
N THR A 624 -13.28 -20.19 -17.28
CA THR A 624 -14.31 -20.55 -18.27
C THR A 624 -15.00 -21.82 -17.80
N GLU A 625 -14.24 -22.83 -17.35
CA GLU A 625 -14.80 -24.08 -16.82
C GLU A 625 -15.56 -23.89 -15.49
N ALA A 626 -15.11 -23.00 -14.61
CA ALA A 626 -15.81 -22.67 -13.37
C ALA A 626 -17.16 -22.00 -13.63
N LEU A 627 -17.19 -21.02 -14.54
CA LEU A 627 -18.41 -20.36 -14.98
C LEU A 627 -19.38 -21.36 -15.62
N LEU A 628 -18.89 -22.18 -16.55
CA LEU A 628 -19.69 -23.21 -17.20
C LEU A 628 -20.23 -24.25 -16.23
N ALA A 629 -19.43 -24.66 -15.24
CA ALA A 629 -19.89 -25.57 -14.18
C ALA A 629 -21.03 -24.95 -13.38
N GLY A 630 -20.92 -23.68 -13.00
CA GLY A 630 -21.98 -22.98 -12.26
C GLY A 630 -23.25 -22.80 -13.09
N ILE A 631 -23.13 -22.43 -14.37
CA ILE A 631 -24.26 -22.29 -15.30
C ILE A 631 -25.01 -23.61 -15.50
N ARG A 632 -24.29 -24.75 -15.57
CA ARG A 632 -24.90 -26.08 -15.70
C ARG A 632 -25.64 -26.53 -14.44
N GLU A 633 -25.18 -26.06 -13.28
CA GLU A 633 -25.78 -26.36 -11.97
C GLU A 633 -26.92 -25.40 -11.62
N ASN A 634 -27.01 -24.26 -12.29
CA ASN A 634 -28.09 -23.28 -12.13
C ASN A 634 -29.43 -23.85 -12.63
N ILE A 635 -30.46 -23.77 -11.80
CA ILE A 635 -31.80 -24.27 -12.12
C ILE A 635 -32.42 -23.60 -13.35
N ASN A 636 -32.10 -22.33 -13.57
CA ASN A 636 -32.62 -21.51 -14.67
C ASN A 636 -31.83 -21.68 -15.97
N ARG A 637 -30.69 -22.39 -15.95
CA ARG A 637 -29.77 -22.60 -17.10
C ARG A 637 -29.55 -21.29 -17.89
N PRO A 638 -28.86 -20.30 -17.28
CA PRO A 638 -28.69 -19.00 -17.89
C PRO A 638 -28.03 -19.08 -19.27
N THR A 639 -28.40 -18.15 -20.15
CA THR A 639 -27.74 -18.04 -21.45
C THR A 639 -26.37 -17.41 -21.27
N LEU A 640 -25.31 -18.10 -21.69
CA LEU A 640 -23.94 -17.59 -21.66
C LEU A 640 -23.58 -16.97 -23.01
N PHE A 641 -23.18 -15.70 -22.99
CA PHE A 641 -22.63 -15.00 -24.14
C PHE A 641 -21.12 -14.92 -24.00
N CYS A 642 -20.37 -15.48 -24.95
CA CYS A 642 -18.90 -15.45 -24.93
C CYS A 642 -18.37 -14.52 -26.01
N ILE A 643 -17.36 -13.73 -25.66
CA ILE A 643 -16.56 -12.93 -26.58
C ILE A 643 -15.11 -13.42 -26.49
N SER A 644 -14.51 -13.81 -27.62
CA SER A 644 -13.14 -14.34 -27.68
C SER A 644 -12.35 -13.81 -28.87
N VAL A 645 -11.02 -13.72 -28.74
CA VAL A 645 -10.11 -13.42 -29.85
C VAL A 645 -9.64 -14.74 -30.46
N LEU A 646 -10.07 -15.00 -31.71
CA LEU A 646 -9.76 -16.14 -32.61
C LEU A 646 -9.18 -17.44 -32.00
N SER A 647 -9.92 -18.54 -32.21
CA SER A 647 -9.49 -19.97 -32.33
C SER A 647 -9.76 -21.00 -31.21
N THR A 648 -10.45 -20.68 -30.12
CA THR A 648 -10.65 -21.66 -29.01
C THR A 648 -12.09 -22.18 -28.83
N THR A 649 -13.11 -21.65 -29.52
CA THR A 649 -14.51 -21.85 -29.13
C THR A 649 -15.26 -23.01 -29.80
N LYS A 650 -14.68 -23.70 -30.80
CA LYS A 650 -15.39 -24.73 -31.60
C LYS A 650 -15.96 -25.91 -30.78
N HIS A 651 -15.58 -26.09 -29.51
CA HIS A 651 -16.11 -27.14 -28.64
C HIS A 651 -17.25 -26.71 -27.69
N TYR A 652 -17.62 -25.43 -27.66
CA TYR A 652 -18.68 -24.93 -26.77
C TYR A 652 -20.08 -24.93 -27.41
N TYR A 653 -20.18 -25.21 -28.71
CA TYR A 653 -21.42 -25.10 -29.49
C TYR A 653 -22.41 -26.27 -29.31
N ASP A 654 -22.08 -27.29 -28.52
CA ASP A 654 -22.96 -28.46 -28.29
C ASP A 654 -23.98 -28.27 -27.15
N ASP A 655 -23.87 -27.20 -26.36
CA ASP A 655 -24.82 -26.84 -25.30
C ASP A 655 -25.70 -25.66 -25.78
N GLY A 656 -26.99 -25.90 -26.08
CA GLY A 656 -27.91 -24.94 -26.74
C GLY A 656 -28.20 -23.62 -26.00
N TYR A 657 -27.57 -23.39 -24.85
CA TYR A 657 -27.65 -22.18 -24.01
C TYR A 657 -26.33 -21.38 -23.99
N ILE A 658 -25.34 -21.76 -24.80
CA ILE A 658 -24.08 -21.02 -24.99
C ILE A 658 -24.05 -20.37 -26.38
N LYS A 659 -23.80 -19.06 -26.43
CA LYS A 659 -23.68 -18.26 -27.65
C LYS A 659 -22.32 -17.58 -27.71
N CYS A 660 -21.44 -18.04 -28.59
CA CYS A 660 -20.08 -17.51 -28.73
C CYS A 660 -19.94 -16.62 -29.98
N ASN A 661 -19.41 -15.41 -29.79
CA ASN A 661 -19.02 -14.48 -30.85
C ASN A 661 -17.48 -14.38 -30.92
N GLU A 662 -16.93 -14.58 -32.10
CA GLU A 662 -15.49 -14.40 -32.36
C GLU A 662 -15.21 -12.95 -32.81
N ILE A 663 -14.12 -12.36 -32.31
CA ILE A 663 -13.71 -10.98 -32.58
C ILE A 663 -12.23 -10.94 -32.98
N SER A 664 -11.84 -9.97 -33.81
CA SER A 664 -10.48 -9.83 -34.36
C SER A 664 -9.50 -9.01 -33.49
N SER A 665 -9.88 -8.62 -32.27
CA SER A 665 -9.13 -7.90 -31.20
C SER A 665 -9.36 -6.40 -31.03
N ILE A 666 -10.19 -5.72 -31.83
CA ILE A 666 -10.33 -4.25 -31.76
C ILE A 666 -11.39 -3.83 -30.72
N SER A 667 -11.07 -2.86 -29.85
CA SER A 667 -11.97 -2.34 -28.78
C SER A 667 -13.34 -1.85 -29.29
N ASN A 668 -13.37 -1.18 -30.45
CA ASN A 668 -14.61 -0.76 -31.10
C ASN A 668 -15.47 -1.95 -31.54
N GLU A 669 -14.85 -3.08 -31.89
CA GLU A 669 -15.53 -4.30 -32.31
C GLU A 669 -16.22 -4.98 -31.12
N ILE A 670 -15.62 -4.94 -29.92
CA ILE A 670 -16.26 -5.46 -28.69
C ILE A 670 -17.52 -4.65 -28.36
N ASN A 671 -17.44 -3.32 -28.31
CA ASN A 671 -18.60 -2.49 -27.97
C ASN A 671 -19.76 -2.66 -28.98
N ASN A 672 -19.43 -2.77 -30.27
CA ASN A 672 -20.44 -3.05 -31.31
C ASN A 672 -21.06 -4.44 -31.15
N ASN A 673 -20.26 -5.46 -30.81
CA ASN A 673 -20.77 -6.79 -30.51
C ASN A 673 -21.65 -6.83 -29.26
N LEU A 674 -21.28 -6.11 -28.19
CA LEU A 674 -22.11 -5.99 -26.99
C LEU A 674 -23.49 -5.40 -27.33
N LYS A 675 -23.52 -4.30 -28.09
CA LYS A 675 -24.78 -3.69 -28.57
C LYS A 675 -25.58 -4.64 -29.45
N LYS A 676 -24.92 -5.39 -30.32
CA LYS A 676 -25.56 -6.40 -31.17
C LYS A 676 -26.18 -7.52 -30.35
N ILE A 677 -25.43 -8.11 -29.41
CA ILE A 677 -25.89 -9.17 -28.51
C ILE A 677 -27.13 -8.71 -27.73
N LYS A 678 -27.07 -7.51 -27.12
CA LYS A 678 -28.20 -6.91 -26.40
C LYS A 678 -29.44 -6.78 -27.30
N LYS A 679 -29.27 -6.21 -28.50
CA LYS A 679 -30.37 -6.00 -29.46
C LYS A 679 -30.99 -7.31 -29.95
N GLU A 680 -30.18 -8.29 -30.34
CA GLU A 680 -30.64 -9.56 -30.90
C GLU A 680 -31.34 -10.44 -29.87
N ASN A 681 -30.92 -10.36 -28.60
CA ASN A 681 -31.45 -11.19 -27.53
C ASN A 681 -32.46 -10.46 -26.64
N LYS A 682 -32.78 -9.19 -26.95
CA LYS A 682 -33.66 -8.32 -26.14
C LYS A 682 -33.22 -8.24 -24.67
N ILE A 683 -31.90 -8.09 -24.48
CA ILE A 683 -31.25 -7.98 -23.18
C ILE A 683 -30.84 -6.53 -22.98
N ASP A 684 -31.35 -5.89 -21.93
CA ASP A 684 -30.94 -4.53 -21.57
C ASP A 684 -29.65 -4.55 -20.72
N ILE A 685 -29.59 -5.50 -19.79
CA ILE A 685 -28.48 -5.72 -18.85
C ILE A 685 -28.17 -7.22 -18.74
N PHE A 686 -26.89 -7.57 -18.56
CA PHE A 686 -26.49 -8.93 -18.19
C PHE A 686 -26.59 -9.10 -16.67
N ASP A 687 -26.95 -10.27 -16.17
CA ASP A 687 -26.99 -10.49 -14.72
C ASP A 687 -25.57 -10.72 -14.16
N LEU A 688 -24.74 -11.45 -14.91
CA LEU A 688 -23.34 -11.74 -14.57
C LEU A 688 -22.40 -11.33 -15.70
N VAL A 689 -21.36 -10.57 -15.39
CA VAL A 689 -20.27 -10.22 -16.32
C VAL A 689 -18.94 -10.71 -15.75
N LEU A 690 -18.19 -11.50 -16.52
CA LEU A 690 -16.82 -11.94 -16.21
C LEU A 690 -15.85 -11.41 -17.29
N ILE A 691 -14.83 -10.67 -16.87
CA ILE A 691 -13.78 -10.14 -17.74
C ILE A 691 -12.46 -10.86 -17.45
N ASN A 692 -12.00 -11.67 -18.41
CA ASN A 692 -10.71 -12.36 -18.40
C ASN A 692 -9.73 -11.60 -19.31
N SER A 693 -8.55 -11.21 -18.79
CA SER A 693 -7.69 -10.22 -19.45
C SER A 693 -6.58 -10.80 -20.32
N TYR A 694 -6.47 -12.13 -20.41
CA TYR A 694 -5.29 -12.79 -20.99
C TYR A 694 -4.96 -12.37 -22.45
N GLN A 695 -5.86 -11.64 -23.12
CA GLN A 695 -5.69 -11.15 -24.49
C GLN A 695 -6.06 -9.67 -24.68
N SER A 696 -6.29 -8.88 -23.63
CA SER A 696 -6.94 -7.58 -23.78
C SER A 696 -6.06 -6.34 -23.53
N GLN A 697 -5.41 -5.85 -24.60
CA GLN A 697 -5.17 -4.40 -24.80
C GLN A 697 -6.49 -3.71 -25.22
N ILE A 698 -7.59 -3.97 -24.52
CA ILE A 698 -8.93 -3.65 -25.04
C ILE A 698 -9.62 -2.66 -24.10
N GLY A 699 -9.72 -1.41 -24.56
CA GLY A 699 -10.53 -0.37 -23.94
C GLY A 699 -12.04 -0.66 -24.08
N ILE A 700 -12.55 -1.56 -23.24
CA ILE A 700 -13.99 -1.82 -23.13
C ILE A 700 -14.65 -0.58 -22.51
N LYS A 701 -15.73 -0.09 -23.12
CA LYS A 701 -16.54 0.96 -22.49
C LYS A 701 -17.37 0.33 -21.38
N LEU A 702 -16.91 0.48 -20.14
CA LEU A 702 -17.56 -0.07 -18.95
C LEU A 702 -19.04 0.34 -18.84
N GLU A 703 -19.44 1.48 -19.39
CA GLU A 703 -20.83 1.96 -19.52
C GLU A 703 -21.78 0.88 -20.06
N GLU A 704 -21.34 0.04 -20.99
CA GLU A 704 -22.16 -1.03 -21.57
C GLU A 704 -22.30 -2.25 -20.65
N LEU A 705 -21.43 -2.37 -19.65
CA LEU A 705 -21.40 -3.47 -18.67
C LEU A 705 -22.03 -3.05 -17.32
N LEU A 706 -22.08 -1.76 -17.03
CA LEU A 706 -22.75 -1.22 -15.85
C LEU A 706 -24.26 -1.53 -15.90
N GLY A 707 -24.80 -1.87 -14.74
CA GLY A 707 -26.18 -2.33 -14.59
C GLY A 707 -26.29 -3.79 -14.21
N ALA A 708 -25.25 -4.60 -14.52
CA ALA A 708 -25.20 -6.01 -14.15
C ALA A 708 -25.27 -6.24 -12.64
N GLU A 709 -25.86 -7.36 -12.22
CA GLU A 709 -25.95 -7.71 -10.81
C GLU A 709 -24.57 -8.06 -10.25
N PHE A 710 -23.78 -8.82 -11.01
CA PHE A 710 -22.41 -9.18 -10.67
C PHE A 710 -21.42 -8.77 -11.76
N ILE A 711 -20.31 -8.17 -11.35
CA ILE A 711 -19.16 -7.88 -12.21
C ILE A 711 -17.93 -8.54 -11.60
N ILE A 712 -17.32 -9.45 -12.33
CA ILE A 712 -16.10 -10.16 -11.95
C ILE A 712 -14.96 -9.72 -12.88
N LEU A 713 -13.90 -9.20 -12.27
CA LEU A 713 -12.68 -8.76 -12.96
C LEU A 713 -11.55 -9.69 -12.56
N LYS A 714 -10.92 -10.34 -13.53
CA LYS A 714 -9.64 -11.03 -13.34
C LYS A 714 -8.50 -10.11 -13.77
N ASP A 715 -7.30 -10.41 -13.30
CA ASP A 715 -6.06 -9.75 -13.67
C ASP A 715 -6.09 -8.24 -13.39
N ILE A 716 -6.59 -7.86 -12.21
CA ILE A 716 -6.71 -6.45 -11.80
C ILE A 716 -5.33 -5.76 -11.72
N ASN A 717 -4.23 -6.52 -11.70
CA ASN A 717 -2.86 -6.01 -11.80
C ASN A 717 -2.40 -5.78 -13.25
N THR A 718 -3.33 -5.62 -14.20
CA THR A 718 -3.07 -5.10 -15.55
C THR A 718 -3.65 -3.69 -15.67
N PHE A 719 -3.04 -2.83 -16.49
CA PHE A 719 -3.43 -1.42 -16.53
C PHE A 719 -4.90 -1.18 -16.90
N GLU A 720 -5.41 -1.91 -17.89
CA GLU A 720 -6.81 -1.78 -18.32
C GLU A 720 -7.79 -2.25 -17.24
N ASN A 721 -7.53 -3.39 -16.58
CA ASN A 721 -8.42 -3.88 -15.53
C ASN A 721 -8.24 -3.16 -14.21
N TYR A 722 -7.09 -2.55 -13.94
CA TYR A 722 -6.93 -1.57 -12.87
C TYR A 722 -7.90 -0.39 -13.06
N LYS A 723 -7.94 0.19 -14.28
CA LYS A 723 -8.91 1.27 -14.60
C LYS A 723 -10.35 0.81 -14.45
N ASN A 724 -10.69 -0.38 -14.94
CA ASN A 724 -12.04 -0.93 -14.81
C ASN A 724 -12.40 -1.17 -13.34
N TYR A 725 -11.50 -1.75 -12.56
CA TYR A 725 -11.66 -1.98 -11.13
C TYR A 725 -11.97 -0.67 -10.39
N HIS A 726 -11.17 0.38 -10.59
CA HIS A 726 -11.40 1.66 -9.92
C HIS A 726 -12.68 2.38 -10.38
N ARG A 727 -13.06 2.24 -11.66
CA ARG A 727 -14.33 2.78 -12.15
C ARG A 727 -15.55 2.10 -11.52
N VAL A 728 -15.53 0.77 -11.37
CA VAL A 728 -16.61 0.04 -10.68
C VAL A 728 -16.60 0.37 -9.19
N LEU A 729 -15.43 0.43 -8.56
CA LEU A 729 -15.27 0.76 -7.14
C LEU A 729 -15.78 2.16 -6.79
N ALA A 730 -15.62 3.13 -7.69
CA ALA A 730 -16.14 4.50 -7.51
C ALA A 730 -17.65 4.63 -7.74
N ASN A 731 -18.32 3.60 -8.27
CA ASN A 731 -19.76 3.64 -8.54
C ASN A 731 -20.56 3.19 -7.31
N GLU A 732 -21.32 4.12 -6.72
CA GLU A 732 -22.11 3.87 -5.49
C GLU A 732 -23.15 2.74 -5.64
N ASN A 733 -23.54 2.40 -6.87
CA ASN A 733 -24.46 1.29 -7.13
C ASN A 733 -23.81 -0.08 -6.98
N TYR A 734 -22.50 -0.17 -6.75
CA TYR A 734 -21.76 -1.41 -6.58
C TYR A 734 -21.08 -1.48 -5.22
N THR A 735 -21.07 -2.68 -4.64
CA THR A 735 -20.33 -3.04 -3.45
C THR A 735 -19.27 -4.07 -3.82
N LEU A 736 -18.03 -3.87 -3.37
CA LEU A 736 -16.96 -4.85 -3.53
C LEU A 736 -17.22 -6.04 -2.58
N VAL A 737 -17.51 -7.21 -3.14
CA VAL A 737 -17.81 -8.44 -2.40
C VAL A 737 -16.53 -9.19 -2.04
N SER A 738 -15.59 -9.26 -2.98
CA SER A 738 -14.31 -9.91 -2.79
C SER A 738 -13.25 -9.27 -3.64
N HIS A 739 -12.02 -9.23 -3.15
CA HIS A 739 -10.86 -8.99 -3.98
C HIS A 739 -9.67 -9.75 -3.41
N ASN A 740 -8.70 -10.08 -4.24
CA ASN A 740 -7.38 -10.51 -3.80
C ASN A 740 -6.34 -10.08 -4.86
N PRO A 741 -5.44 -9.10 -4.60
CA PRO A 741 -4.45 -8.67 -5.59
C PRO A 741 -3.26 -9.64 -5.69
N SER A 742 -3.02 -10.47 -4.67
CA SER A 742 -1.91 -11.43 -4.63
C SER A 742 -2.24 -12.78 -5.26
N HIS A 743 -3.52 -13.15 -5.32
CA HIS A 743 -3.94 -14.38 -5.99
C HIS A 743 -3.67 -14.28 -7.49
N ARG A 744 -2.68 -15.03 -8.00
CA ARG A 744 -2.23 -15.00 -9.41
C ARG A 744 -1.89 -13.56 -9.86
N ASN A 745 -2.65 -13.02 -10.82
CA ASN A 745 -2.55 -11.64 -11.29
C ASN A 745 -3.68 -10.73 -10.75
N GLY A 746 -4.35 -11.18 -9.70
CA GLY A 746 -5.35 -10.48 -8.92
C GLY A 746 -6.77 -10.66 -9.46
N TYR A 747 -7.78 -10.55 -8.59
CA TYR A 747 -9.19 -10.50 -9.00
C TYR A 747 -10.02 -9.57 -8.11
N ALA A 748 -11.19 -9.15 -8.62
CA ALA A 748 -12.21 -8.43 -7.88
C ALA A 748 -13.62 -8.87 -8.30
N ILE A 749 -14.53 -8.95 -7.33
CA ILE A 749 -15.94 -9.33 -7.50
C ILE A 749 -16.78 -8.22 -6.90
N PHE A 750 -17.64 -7.63 -7.73
CA PHE A 750 -18.59 -6.59 -7.34
C PHE A 750 -20.02 -7.10 -7.47
N GLN A 751 -20.88 -6.63 -6.58
CA GLN A 751 -22.33 -6.84 -6.63
C GLN A 751 -23.07 -5.51 -6.58
N LYS A 752 -24.18 -5.41 -7.30
CA LYS A 752 -25.05 -4.23 -7.29
C LYS A 752 -25.78 -4.06 -5.95
N SER A 753 -25.67 -2.87 -5.34
CA SER A 753 -26.06 -2.57 -3.94
C SER A 753 -27.56 -2.69 -3.61
N ASN A 754 -28.45 -2.82 -4.61
CA ASN A 754 -29.91 -2.84 -4.40
C ASN A 754 -30.53 -4.25 -4.31
N ASN A 755 -29.73 -5.32 -4.37
CA ASN A 755 -30.25 -6.69 -4.29
C ASN A 755 -30.08 -7.28 -2.89
N HIS A 756 -31.15 -7.86 -2.34
CA HIS A 756 -31.21 -8.57 -1.05
C HIS A 756 -30.38 -9.88 -0.99
N GLY A 757 -29.31 -9.99 -1.78
CA GLY A 757 -28.48 -11.20 -1.94
C GLY A 757 -27.52 -11.48 -0.77
N GLN A 758 -27.87 -11.09 0.45
CA GLN A 758 -27.00 -11.20 1.64
C GLN A 758 -26.57 -12.66 1.90
N ALA A 759 -27.45 -13.63 1.65
CA ALA A 759 -27.16 -15.06 1.76
C ALA A 759 -26.12 -15.58 0.73
N LEU A 760 -26.04 -14.98 -0.47
CA LEU A 760 -25.03 -15.34 -1.46
C LEU A 760 -23.67 -14.75 -1.07
N ILE A 761 -23.63 -13.51 -0.58
CA ILE A 761 -22.42 -12.89 -0.03
C ILE A 761 -21.88 -13.72 1.13
N GLU A 762 -22.74 -14.15 2.05
CA GLU A 762 -22.36 -15.02 3.17
C GLU A 762 -21.81 -16.35 2.68
N ARG A 763 -22.43 -17.00 1.68
CA ARG A 763 -21.90 -18.24 1.08
C ARG A 763 -20.54 -18.05 0.42
N ILE A 764 -20.35 -16.97 -0.33
CA ILE A 764 -19.05 -16.66 -0.95
C ILE A 764 -18.02 -16.39 0.16
N SER A 765 -18.40 -15.63 1.20
CA SER A 765 -17.51 -15.26 2.32
C SER A 765 -17.18 -16.43 3.25
N LEU A 766 -18.05 -17.43 3.37
CA LEU A 766 -17.77 -18.68 4.12
C LEU A 766 -16.76 -19.58 3.40
N HIS A 767 -16.67 -19.47 2.08
CA HIS A 767 -15.81 -20.31 1.24
C HIS A 767 -14.50 -19.62 0.84
N MET A 768 -14.44 -18.28 0.86
CA MET A 768 -13.22 -17.46 0.70
C MET A 768 -12.56 -17.17 2.03
#